data_AF-A0A7K3GRQ3-F1
#
_entry.id   AF-A0A7K3GRQ3-F1
#
_cell.length_a   1.000
_cell.length_b   1.000
_cell.length_c   1.000
_cell.angle_alpha   90.00
_cell.angle_beta   90.00
_cell.angle_gamma   90.00
#
_symmetry.space_group_name_H-M   'P 1'
#
loop_
_entity.id
_entity.type
_entity.pdbx_description
1 polymer ?
#
loop_
_entity_poly.entity_id
_entity_poly.type
_entity_poly.pdbx_seq_one_letter_code
_entity_poly.pdbx_strand_id
1 'polypeptide(L)'
;MTQGWNRRVFLRGTAATAGAGVTALSTGGPAAAASDGPDEGRQGDDVGLRVVRTTVEYAENLLGTDVERPRLSWELAAPGRGARQSAYHIRVTRDSDGRDPRARAVWDSGKVTSGRSVGVPYDGPALLPRTRYHWQVRVWDAAGRRSRWSESRWWETALPEDGWRARWIGAQEPPAPPSLEGTSWIWSPGATSSDAPEGARRFRAVLGLPDGPVVRRAVVTATADDDFTLYLQGREVLHAPVQTDGWRTGRTADVTELARSAGSRIVVAALATNRPGATVNPGGLVVRLVVETEDGRTHELNSGAGWRTSEEDQEGWERPEFEDADWEQAAVLAPYGQGPWGSGVTVSTPEQPAPLLRRSFPVRGRVARARLHISGLAYYEAEINGRRVGDQVLDPGFTDYEETVLYAVHDVTELLRRGENVIGVALGRGFYGMTTPNVWNWHRAPWHGEPRLLAQLEIDHPDGTRTTVASDGEWRITEGPTLSNSLYAGETYDARRAPAGWTRPGFDDSGWRRAGVREAPGGTLRAQPHDPIGIIDTVRPDAISEPRPGVYLVDMGRTMAGWTRLTVRGAAEGAVIRLVHGEKLKDDGSVHAETGHVPGRFQTDEYVSAGRDEEVWEPSFSYKGFRYVEVHGLPARPEPGDVLGRLVHSRVDEVGSFSCSEPFYEWLDRAMRRTVLNNLHGIPTDTPMFEKNGWTGDAQLGTPVMTYAFGMQRFLSKWLGDLADSQTGEGQLPVIVPSGGWGYGDLGPSPEWTTVYPFVVRELYRVYGDERAARDHWTALTRYLDWELARLRDGLAVTALGDYLAPGYGGNPPEDTRLTATAYLYRALLHTAELGEELTALPADNDVPARYRAAAAALRDAFNEAFLGPEGHYRTARDPGYRQTSNAIPLAFGMVPPGARATVLESLVADIEERGGHLNTGALGTSVLLRVLCAHGRADVAHTVATRRTYPGWGYWHDHGADTMWEMWPLDSRSRDHYFQGTVAQWLYENVAGLRPGDAGYRTFSVRPDARTGVDWARTSIRTVRGEAAVAWSAVGGSLRLTVRVPVGSEAEVHVPVAEGVRASAPGGTDFVRSVPGFDIHRVGHGTWEFTGTV
;
A
#
# COMPACT_ATOMS: atom_id res chain seq x y z
N MET A 1 39.69 -26.65 -29.10
CA MET A 1 40.65 -27.78 -29.18
C MET A 1 40.43 -28.70 -28.00
N THR A 2 39.76 -29.82 -28.28
CA THR A 2 40.01 -31.20 -27.81
C THR A 2 40.71 -31.53 -26.46
N GLN A 3 40.08 -32.51 -25.77
CA GLN A 3 40.59 -33.49 -24.80
C GLN A 3 40.69 -33.05 -23.32
N GLY A 4 40.23 -33.77 -22.29
CA GLY A 4 39.61 -35.10 -22.20
C GLY A 4 40.12 -35.89 -20.97
N TRP A 5 39.22 -36.20 -20.01
CA TRP A 5 39.23 -37.39 -19.10
C TRP A 5 40.40 -37.52 -18.07
N ASN A 6 40.36 -38.21 -16.92
CA ASN A 6 39.44 -39.18 -16.31
C ASN A 6 39.66 -39.32 -14.77
N ARG A 7 38.74 -40.10 -14.19
CA ARG A 7 38.37 -40.49 -12.82
C ARG A 7 39.38 -41.18 -11.88
N ARG A 8 39.12 -40.92 -10.57
CA ARG A 8 39.05 -41.82 -9.39
C ARG A 8 40.32 -42.49 -8.84
N VAL A 9 40.40 -42.46 -7.50
CA VAL A 9 40.72 -43.53 -6.52
C VAL A 9 41.12 -42.79 -5.21
N PHE A 10 40.50 -42.96 -4.04
CA PHE A 10 40.71 -44.07 -3.09
C PHE A 10 39.80 -43.87 -1.84
N LEU A 11 39.41 -44.97 -1.20
CA LEU A 11 38.59 -45.08 0.02
C LEU A 11 39.45 -45.62 1.18
N ARG A 12 39.13 -45.23 2.43
CA ARG A 12 39.34 -45.90 3.74
C ARG A 12 40.27 -45.21 4.75
N GLY A 13 39.77 -45.07 5.99
CA GLY A 13 40.57 -44.95 7.21
C GLY A 13 39.95 -44.15 8.36
N THR A 14 39.04 -44.77 9.13
CA THR A 14 38.61 -44.48 10.53
C THR A 14 39.81 -44.30 11.49
N ALA A 15 39.79 -43.67 12.68
CA ALA A 15 38.84 -42.97 13.55
C ALA A 15 39.66 -42.33 14.72
N ALA A 16 39.19 -41.24 15.36
CA ALA A 16 39.15 -41.03 16.82
C ALA A 16 38.90 -39.54 17.23
N THR A 17 37.86 -39.37 18.07
CA THR A 17 37.67 -38.41 19.20
C THR A 17 37.54 -36.89 19.00
N ALA A 18 36.28 -36.43 19.22
CA ALA A 18 35.77 -35.31 20.04
C ALA A 18 36.44 -33.91 19.98
N GLY A 19 35.75 -32.79 19.81
CA GLY A 19 34.30 -32.49 19.80
C GLY A 19 34.04 -31.01 19.46
N ALA A 20 32.76 -30.62 19.44
CA ALA A 20 32.20 -29.26 19.24
C ALA A 20 32.62 -28.56 17.92
N GLY A 21 31.78 -28.33 16.92
CA GLY A 21 30.41 -27.83 16.99
C GLY A 21 30.35 -26.51 16.20
N VAL A 22 30.52 -26.59 14.87
CA VAL A 22 30.41 -25.45 13.94
C VAL A 22 29.69 -25.92 12.67
N THR A 23 28.54 -25.29 12.46
CA THR A 23 27.92 -24.84 11.21
C THR A 23 28.70 -25.05 9.90
N ALA A 24 28.05 -25.65 8.90
CA ALA A 24 28.23 -25.27 7.49
C ALA A 24 27.13 -25.89 6.59
N LEU A 25 26.41 -25.01 5.89
CA LEU A 25 26.24 -25.00 4.43
C LEU A 25 25.84 -26.31 3.74
N SER A 26 24.62 -26.34 3.19
CA SER A 26 24.29 -27.17 2.03
C SER A 26 23.86 -26.30 0.85
N THR A 27 24.71 -26.32 -0.16
CA THR A 27 24.46 -25.85 -1.52
C THR A 27 23.44 -26.75 -2.23
N GLY A 28 22.39 -26.13 -2.79
CA GLY A 28 21.40 -26.83 -3.61
C GLY A 28 21.92 -27.06 -5.03
N GLY A 29 21.94 -28.33 -5.44
CA GLY A 29 22.07 -28.81 -6.81
C GLY A 29 20.89 -29.76 -7.15
N PRO A 30 20.68 -30.09 -8.43
CA PRO A 30 19.37 -30.14 -9.07
C PRO A 30 18.49 -31.34 -8.68
N ALA A 31 17.18 -31.11 -8.68
CA ALA A 31 16.15 -32.14 -8.52
C ALA A 31 16.22 -33.17 -9.66
N ALA A 32 16.74 -34.35 -9.33
CA ALA A 32 16.55 -35.56 -10.13
C ALA A 32 15.29 -36.29 -9.62
N ALA A 33 14.43 -36.66 -10.57
CA ALA A 33 13.19 -37.37 -10.37
C ALA A 33 13.37 -38.60 -9.47
N ALA A 34 12.63 -38.64 -8.36
CA ALA A 34 12.43 -39.85 -7.58
C ALA A 34 11.16 -40.54 -8.08
N SER A 35 11.33 -41.75 -8.59
CA SER A 35 10.26 -42.72 -8.83
C SER A 35 9.79 -43.29 -7.49
N ASP A 36 8.55 -43.01 -7.11
CA ASP A 36 7.92 -43.67 -5.97
C ASP A 36 7.58 -45.13 -6.31
N GLY A 37 8.17 -46.06 -5.56
CA GLY A 37 7.69 -47.43 -5.43
C GLY A 37 6.53 -47.51 -4.43
N PRO A 38 5.62 -48.49 -4.55
CA PRO A 38 4.38 -48.50 -3.80
C PRO A 38 4.62 -48.92 -2.34
N ASP A 39 4.23 -48.07 -1.41
CA ASP A 39 4.06 -48.40 0.00
C ASP A 39 2.74 -49.16 0.18
N GLU A 40 2.80 -50.49 0.08
CA GLU A 40 1.68 -51.39 0.38
C GLU A 40 1.42 -51.42 1.89
N GLY A 41 0.55 -50.53 2.38
CA GLY A 41 0.26 -50.54 3.81
C GLY A 41 -0.74 -49.55 4.37
N ARG A 42 -1.73 -49.04 3.59
CA ARG A 42 -2.95 -48.34 4.09
C ARG A 42 -3.94 -48.00 2.96
N GLN A 43 -4.27 -48.97 2.09
CA GLN A 43 -5.36 -48.81 1.12
C GLN A 43 -6.67 -49.31 1.70
N GLY A 44 -7.54 -48.40 2.13
CA GLY A 44 -8.87 -48.79 2.61
C GLY A 44 -9.77 -47.69 3.13
N ASP A 45 -9.68 -46.43 2.65
CA ASP A 45 -10.58 -45.37 3.13
C ASP A 45 -10.79 -44.12 2.21
N ASP A 46 -10.15 -44.01 1.04
CA ASP A 46 -10.16 -42.77 0.22
C ASP A 46 -11.03 -42.86 -1.05
N VAL A 47 -12.23 -43.45 -0.96
CA VAL A 47 -13.12 -43.69 -2.11
C VAL A 47 -14.33 -42.75 -2.10
N GLY A 48 -14.11 -41.42 -2.16
CA GLY A 48 -15.22 -40.47 -2.24
C GLY A 48 -14.87 -38.99 -2.17
N LEU A 49 -15.91 -38.16 -2.14
CA LEU A 49 -15.81 -36.70 -1.96
C LEU A 49 -15.29 -36.38 -0.55
N ARG A 50 -14.27 -35.52 -0.44
CA ARG A 50 -13.68 -35.08 0.83
C ARG A 50 -13.53 -33.56 0.90
N VAL A 51 -13.62 -33.03 2.12
CA VAL A 51 -13.32 -31.62 2.43
C VAL A 51 -11.81 -31.51 2.69
N VAL A 52 -11.12 -30.63 1.97
CA VAL A 52 -9.65 -30.50 2.04
C VAL A 52 -9.19 -29.20 2.71
N ARG A 53 -10.01 -28.15 2.65
CA ARG A 53 -9.73 -26.87 3.29
C ARG A 53 -11.04 -26.20 3.67
N THR A 54 -11.06 -25.52 4.81
CA THR A 54 -12.22 -24.80 5.33
C THR A 54 -11.79 -23.42 5.78
N THR A 55 -12.56 -22.39 5.43
CA THR A 55 -12.28 -21.00 5.82
C THR A 55 -13.52 -20.33 6.41
N VAL A 56 -13.28 -19.36 7.29
CA VAL A 56 -14.24 -18.43 7.85
C VAL A 56 -13.78 -17.02 7.50
N GLU A 57 -14.60 -16.25 6.78
CA GLU A 57 -14.20 -14.95 6.23
C GLU A 57 -12.84 -15.02 5.50
N TYR A 58 -12.66 -16.08 4.69
CA TYR A 58 -11.47 -16.36 3.89
C TYR A 58 -10.17 -16.66 4.68
N ALA A 59 -10.20 -16.69 6.01
CA ALA A 59 -9.11 -17.17 6.87
C ALA A 59 -9.38 -18.60 7.36
N GLU A 60 -8.33 -19.40 7.58
CA GLU A 60 -8.53 -20.74 8.17
C GLU A 60 -8.93 -20.68 9.65
N ASN A 61 -8.35 -19.72 10.38
CA ASN A 61 -8.79 -19.34 11.72
C ASN A 61 -8.82 -17.82 11.80
N LEU A 62 -9.79 -17.28 12.54
CA LEU A 62 -9.99 -15.83 12.62
C LEU A 62 -10.10 -15.37 14.07
N LEU A 63 -9.18 -14.51 14.51
CA LEU A 63 -9.19 -13.95 15.86
C LEU A 63 -9.73 -12.53 15.84
N GLY A 64 -10.74 -12.27 16.68
CA GLY A 64 -11.24 -10.93 16.93
C GLY A 64 -12.06 -10.36 15.78
N THR A 65 -13.12 -11.04 15.34
CA THR A 65 -14.03 -10.53 14.31
C THR A 65 -15.31 -9.94 14.90
N ASP A 66 -15.78 -8.83 14.36
CA ASP A 66 -17.07 -8.20 14.64
C ASP A 66 -18.17 -8.61 13.64
N VAL A 67 -17.87 -9.53 12.70
CA VAL A 67 -18.85 -10.04 11.74
C VAL A 67 -19.90 -10.90 12.45
N GLU A 68 -21.15 -10.42 12.48
CA GLU A 68 -22.26 -11.07 13.18
C GLU A 68 -22.65 -12.43 12.59
N ARG A 69 -22.56 -12.56 11.25
CA ARG A 69 -22.86 -13.79 10.51
C ARG A 69 -21.66 -14.18 9.63
N PRO A 70 -20.60 -14.76 10.21
CA PRO A 70 -19.41 -15.15 9.47
C PRO A 70 -19.75 -16.12 8.34
N ARG A 71 -19.08 -15.94 7.20
CA ARG A 71 -19.23 -16.76 6.00
C ARG A 71 -18.27 -17.93 6.07
N LEU A 72 -18.82 -19.13 5.91
CA LEU A 72 -18.11 -20.40 5.93
C LEU A 72 -17.96 -20.92 4.50
N SER A 73 -16.76 -21.34 4.14
CA SER A 73 -16.44 -21.91 2.84
C SER A 73 -15.62 -23.18 2.99
N TRP A 74 -15.75 -24.10 2.03
CA TRP A 74 -14.97 -25.33 2.01
C TRP A 74 -14.60 -25.78 0.60
N GLU A 75 -13.33 -26.12 0.44
CA GLU A 75 -12.78 -26.71 -0.78
C GLU A 75 -12.94 -28.22 -0.75
N LEU A 76 -13.24 -28.79 -1.91
CA LEU A 76 -13.58 -30.20 -2.06
C LEU A 76 -12.62 -30.89 -3.04
N ALA A 77 -12.29 -32.14 -2.76
CA ALA A 77 -11.54 -33.00 -3.65
C ALA A 77 -12.23 -34.36 -3.81
N ALA A 78 -12.06 -34.98 -4.96
CA ALA A 78 -12.50 -36.35 -5.23
C ALA A 78 -11.59 -36.99 -6.29
N PRO A 79 -11.42 -38.33 -6.29
CA PRO A 79 -10.79 -39.02 -7.41
C PRO A 79 -11.69 -38.99 -8.65
N GLY A 80 -11.09 -39.11 -9.84
CA GLY A 80 -11.81 -39.23 -11.11
C GLY A 80 -12.46 -37.92 -11.59
N ARG A 81 -13.59 -38.05 -12.30
CA ARG A 81 -14.28 -36.94 -12.99
C ARG A 81 -15.75 -36.84 -12.57
N GLY A 82 -16.34 -35.65 -12.70
CA GLY A 82 -17.78 -35.42 -12.52
C GLY A 82 -18.29 -35.44 -11.07
N ALA A 83 -17.40 -35.37 -10.09
CA ALA A 83 -17.79 -35.28 -8.68
C ALA A 83 -18.49 -33.95 -8.40
N ARG A 84 -19.57 -34.02 -7.60
CA ARG A 84 -20.34 -32.84 -7.18
C ARG A 84 -20.92 -33.05 -5.78
N GLN A 85 -21.07 -31.96 -5.04
CA GLN A 85 -21.79 -31.93 -3.77
C GLN A 85 -23.30 -31.93 -4.03
N SER A 86 -24.05 -32.73 -3.26
CA SER A 86 -25.53 -32.72 -3.24
C SER A 86 -26.10 -32.11 -1.95
N ALA A 87 -25.36 -32.20 -0.85
CA ALA A 87 -25.75 -31.65 0.44
C ALA A 87 -24.54 -31.38 1.34
N TYR A 88 -24.73 -30.56 2.36
CA TYR A 88 -23.76 -30.32 3.43
C TYR A 88 -24.40 -30.42 4.82
N HIS A 89 -23.57 -30.49 5.85
CA HIS A 89 -23.96 -30.41 7.26
C HIS A 89 -22.84 -29.72 8.03
N ILE A 90 -23.16 -28.58 8.64
CA ILE A 90 -22.26 -27.76 9.47
C ILE A 90 -22.60 -27.98 10.94
N ARG A 91 -21.55 -28.05 11.78
CA ARG A 91 -21.66 -28.04 13.24
C ARG A 91 -20.75 -26.97 13.81
N VAL A 92 -21.24 -26.23 14.80
CA VAL A 92 -20.50 -25.20 15.54
C VAL A 92 -20.61 -25.45 17.04
N THR A 93 -19.49 -25.39 17.77
CA THR A 93 -19.36 -25.62 19.21
C THR A 93 -18.57 -24.49 19.89
N ARG A 94 -18.70 -24.32 21.21
CA ARG A 94 -17.88 -23.37 22.00
C ARG A 94 -16.66 -23.99 22.68
N ASP A 95 -16.62 -25.32 22.83
CA ASP A 95 -15.48 -26.03 23.42
C ASP A 95 -14.47 -26.47 22.37
N SER A 96 -13.19 -26.44 22.76
CA SER A 96 -12.01 -26.51 21.89
C SER A 96 -11.80 -27.83 21.16
N ASP A 97 -12.40 -28.91 21.65
CA ASP A 97 -11.87 -30.21 21.28
C ASP A 97 -12.62 -30.92 20.17
N GLY A 98 -13.89 -30.59 19.87
CA GLY A 98 -14.70 -31.25 18.82
C GLY A 98 -14.79 -32.79 18.88
N ARG A 99 -14.06 -33.41 19.83
CA ARG A 99 -13.83 -34.83 20.07
C ARG A 99 -14.73 -35.36 21.18
N ASP A 100 -15.36 -34.49 21.96
CA ASP A 100 -16.42 -34.89 22.86
C ASP A 100 -17.76 -34.88 22.10
N PRO A 101 -18.30 -36.05 21.69
CA PRO A 101 -19.62 -36.13 21.08
C PRO A 101 -20.77 -35.67 21.99
N ARG A 102 -20.50 -35.37 23.27
CA ARG A 102 -21.46 -34.79 24.23
C ARG A 102 -21.42 -33.27 24.31
N ALA A 103 -20.42 -32.60 23.73
CA ALA A 103 -20.38 -31.14 23.69
C ALA A 103 -21.60 -30.60 22.91
N ARG A 104 -22.41 -29.78 23.56
CA ARG A 104 -23.65 -29.26 22.98
C ARG A 104 -23.32 -28.28 21.85
N ALA A 105 -23.74 -28.60 20.63
CA ALA A 105 -23.62 -27.70 19.48
C ALA A 105 -24.36 -26.38 19.75
N VAL A 106 -23.72 -25.26 19.44
CA VAL A 106 -24.37 -23.95 19.36
C VAL A 106 -25.24 -23.88 18.12
N TRP A 107 -24.74 -24.43 17.01
CA TRP A 107 -25.47 -24.56 15.77
C TRP A 107 -25.18 -25.93 15.14
N ASP A 108 -26.23 -26.57 14.65
CA ASP A 108 -26.19 -27.79 13.87
C ASP A 108 -27.18 -27.59 12.72
N SER A 109 -26.69 -27.49 11.49
CA SER A 109 -27.54 -27.17 10.33
C SER A 109 -28.45 -28.34 9.94
N GLY A 110 -28.24 -29.54 10.51
CA GLY A 110 -28.72 -30.77 9.91
C GLY A 110 -28.15 -30.98 8.50
N LYS A 111 -28.77 -31.89 7.74
CA LYS A 111 -28.43 -32.09 6.32
C LYS A 111 -29.18 -31.04 5.48
N VAL A 112 -28.43 -30.13 4.85
CA VAL A 112 -28.97 -29.11 3.94
C VAL A 112 -28.72 -29.55 2.50
N THR A 113 -29.78 -29.74 1.72
CA THR A 113 -29.71 -30.09 0.29
C THR A 113 -29.28 -28.86 -0.52
N SER A 114 -28.00 -28.77 -0.86
CA SER A 114 -27.43 -27.66 -1.62
C SER A 114 -26.04 -28.02 -2.16
N GLY A 115 -25.74 -27.54 -3.38
CA GLY A 115 -24.39 -27.58 -3.95
C GLY A 115 -23.49 -26.42 -3.53
N ARG A 116 -23.99 -25.47 -2.73
CA ARG A 116 -23.20 -24.30 -2.26
C ARG A 116 -22.10 -24.76 -1.30
N SER A 117 -20.89 -24.29 -1.55
CA SER A 117 -19.70 -24.53 -0.70
C SER A 117 -18.88 -23.27 -0.45
N VAL A 118 -19.34 -22.12 -0.96
CA VAL A 118 -18.66 -20.82 -0.88
C VAL A 118 -19.61 -19.83 -0.23
N GLY A 119 -19.09 -19.09 0.75
CA GLY A 119 -19.77 -17.96 1.36
C GLY A 119 -21.08 -18.33 2.06
N VAL A 120 -21.17 -19.50 2.71
CA VAL A 120 -22.36 -19.94 3.42
C VAL A 120 -22.43 -19.18 4.75
N PRO A 121 -23.41 -18.28 4.96
CA PRO A 121 -23.48 -17.50 6.19
C PRO A 121 -23.80 -18.41 7.37
N TYR A 122 -23.21 -18.11 8.52
CA TYR A 122 -23.65 -18.64 9.80
C TYR A 122 -25.14 -18.32 10.03
N ASP A 123 -25.92 -19.35 10.35
CA ASP A 123 -27.38 -19.28 10.53
C ASP A 123 -27.83 -19.86 11.88
N GLY A 124 -26.91 -19.89 12.84
CA GLY A 124 -27.21 -20.28 14.22
C GLY A 124 -27.69 -19.10 15.08
N PRO A 125 -27.85 -19.32 16.39
CA PRO A 125 -28.16 -18.26 17.35
C PRO A 125 -27.14 -17.12 17.33
N ALA A 126 -27.55 -15.91 17.74
CA ALA A 126 -26.67 -14.75 17.83
C ALA A 126 -25.35 -15.07 18.57
N LEU A 127 -24.23 -14.66 17.97
CA LEU A 127 -22.90 -14.92 18.52
C LEU A 127 -22.69 -14.06 19.77
N LEU A 128 -22.26 -14.70 20.85
CA LEU A 128 -21.75 -14.01 22.04
C LEU A 128 -20.40 -13.35 21.74
N PRO A 129 -20.15 -12.13 22.25
CA PRO A 129 -18.85 -11.46 22.11
C PRO A 129 -17.75 -12.21 22.86
N ARG A 130 -16.48 -11.94 22.53
CA ARG A 130 -15.29 -12.54 23.15
C ARG A 130 -15.31 -14.08 23.21
N THR A 131 -16.02 -14.73 22.30
CA THR A 131 -16.26 -16.17 22.35
C THR A 131 -15.63 -16.84 21.14
N ARG A 132 -14.87 -17.92 21.39
CA ARG A 132 -14.34 -18.78 20.35
C ARG A 132 -15.39 -19.81 19.96
N TYR A 133 -15.61 -19.96 18.66
CA TYR A 133 -16.48 -20.93 18.04
C TYR A 133 -15.65 -21.85 17.16
N HIS A 134 -15.72 -23.14 17.45
CA HIS A 134 -15.13 -24.19 16.64
C HIS A 134 -16.17 -24.72 15.67
N TRP A 135 -15.79 -25.04 14.45
CA TRP A 135 -16.71 -25.54 13.45
C TRP A 135 -16.11 -26.64 12.57
N GLN A 136 -17.00 -27.47 12.04
CA GLN A 136 -16.71 -28.51 11.08
C GLN A 136 -17.83 -28.61 10.05
N VAL A 137 -17.49 -29.13 8.87
CA VAL A 137 -18.47 -29.45 7.82
C VAL A 137 -18.22 -30.86 7.28
N ARG A 138 -19.30 -31.53 6.90
CA ARG A 138 -19.26 -32.74 6.07
C ARG A 138 -20.24 -32.62 4.92
N VAL A 139 -20.00 -33.37 3.85
CA VAL A 139 -20.74 -33.24 2.60
C VAL A 139 -21.25 -34.59 2.11
N TRP A 140 -22.19 -34.55 1.17
CA TRP A 140 -22.67 -35.71 0.44
C TRP A 140 -22.38 -35.54 -1.05
N ASP A 141 -21.98 -36.62 -1.70
CA ASP A 141 -21.84 -36.64 -3.16
C ASP A 141 -23.19 -36.85 -3.87
N ALA A 142 -23.17 -36.87 -5.21
CA ALA A 142 -24.36 -37.11 -6.03
C ALA A 142 -25.04 -38.48 -5.80
N ALA A 143 -24.30 -39.47 -5.30
CA ALA A 143 -24.83 -40.80 -4.98
C ALA A 143 -25.36 -40.90 -3.54
N GLY A 144 -25.34 -39.79 -2.79
CA GLY A 144 -25.76 -39.76 -1.39
C GLY A 144 -24.74 -40.39 -0.43
N ARG A 145 -23.50 -40.62 -0.85
CA ARG A 145 -22.41 -41.07 0.03
C ARG A 145 -21.89 -39.88 0.83
N ARG A 146 -21.70 -40.10 2.13
CA ARG A 146 -21.30 -39.06 3.09
C ARG A 146 -19.77 -39.02 3.25
N SER A 147 -19.19 -37.82 3.30
CA SER A 147 -17.78 -37.63 3.64
C SER A 147 -17.50 -37.79 5.14
N ARG A 148 -16.21 -37.83 5.49
CA ARG A 148 -15.77 -37.54 6.87
C ARG A 148 -16.06 -36.07 7.21
N TRP A 149 -16.09 -35.75 8.50
CA TRP A 149 -16.03 -34.36 8.94
C TRP A 149 -14.68 -33.74 8.56
N SER A 150 -14.68 -32.46 8.24
CA SER A 150 -13.48 -31.67 8.06
C SER A 150 -12.65 -31.62 9.35
N GLU A 151 -11.40 -31.18 9.22
CA GLU A 151 -10.68 -30.66 10.39
C GLU A 151 -11.50 -29.56 11.08
N SER A 152 -11.37 -29.48 12.41
CA SER A 152 -12.01 -28.41 13.17
C SER A 152 -11.21 -27.13 12.99
N ARG A 153 -11.88 -26.08 12.54
CA ARG A 153 -11.36 -24.70 12.50
C ARG A 153 -12.15 -23.80 13.43
N TRP A 154 -11.71 -22.57 13.64
CA TRP A 154 -12.38 -21.68 14.59
C TRP A 154 -12.37 -20.21 14.17
N TRP A 155 -13.36 -19.47 14.66
CA TRP A 155 -13.29 -18.01 14.75
C TRP A 155 -13.53 -17.57 16.19
N GLU A 156 -13.06 -16.40 16.56
CA GLU A 156 -13.28 -15.79 17.86
C GLU A 156 -13.81 -14.38 17.66
N THR A 157 -14.98 -14.09 18.23
CA THR A 157 -15.63 -12.78 18.11
C THR A 157 -14.91 -11.72 18.93
N ALA A 158 -14.92 -10.48 18.47
CA ALA A 158 -14.29 -9.34 19.12
C ALA A 158 -15.03 -8.83 20.37
N LEU A 159 -14.61 -7.67 20.87
CA LEU A 159 -15.35 -6.91 21.88
C LEU A 159 -16.66 -6.41 21.27
N PRO A 160 -17.77 -6.40 22.05
CA PRO A 160 -18.95 -5.66 21.61
C PRO A 160 -18.66 -4.15 21.72
N GLU A 161 -19.39 -3.35 20.97
CA GLU A 161 -19.19 -1.89 20.91
C GLU A 161 -19.30 -1.22 22.29
N ASP A 162 -20.26 -1.65 23.12
CA ASP A 162 -20.44 -1.21 24.51
C ASP A 162 -19.47 -1.87 25.51
N GLY A 163 -18.59 -2.75 25.03
CA GLY A 163 -17.64 -3.53 25.81
C GLY A 163 -16.36 -2.79 26.17
N TRP A 164 -16.11 -1.63 25.56
CA TRP A 164 -14.94 -0.81 25.83
C TRP A 164 -15.06 -0.08 27.17
N ARG A 165 -14.02 -0.25 27.99
CA ARG A 165 -13.73 0.50 29.21
C ARG A 165 -12.51 1.40 29.05
N ALA A 166 -11.73 1.17 27.99
CA ALA A 166 -10.60 1.98 27.59
C ALA A 166 -11.04 3.36 27.14
N ARG A 167 -10.17 4.33 27.40
CA ARG A 167 -10.24 5.70 26.93
C ARG A 167 -9.04 5.96 26.05
N TRP A 168 -9.23 6.80 25.04
CA TRP A 168 -8.11 7.32 24.25
C TRP A 168 -7.18 8.10 25.17
N ILE A 169 -5.88 7.81 25.09
CA ILE A 169 -4.83 8.50 25.84
C ILE A 169 -3.67 8.87 24.92
N GLY A 170 -3.00 10.00 25.18
CA GLY A 170 -1.91 10.45 24.31
C GLY A 170 -1.25 11.74 24.79
N ALA A 171 -0.32 12.26 24.00
CA ALA A 171 0.29 13.57 24.20
C ALA A 171 -0.72 14.70 24.01
N GLN A 172 -0.50 15.87 24.62
CA GLN A 172 -1.28 17.07 24.29
C GLN A 172 -0.73 17.66 22.99
N GLU A 173 -1.61 18.27 22.20
CA GLU A 173 -1.17 19.01 21.03
C GLU A 173 -0.19 20.10 21.45
N PRO A 174 0.97 20.19 20.75
CA PRO A 174 1.84 21.33 20.95
C PRO A 174 1.08 22.60 20.59
N PRO A 175 1.22 23.67 21.39
CA PRO A 175 0.62 24.95 21.03
C PRO A 175 1.18 25.42 19.68
N ALA A 176 0.29 25.94 18.82
CA ALA A 176 0.67 26.44 17.51
C ALA A 176 1.82 27.47 17.62
N PRO A 177 2.79 27.45 16.70
CA PRO A 177 3.83 28.46 16.65
C PRO A 177 3.20 29.83 16.32
N PRO A 178 3.79 30.94 16.78
CA PRO A 178 3.34 32.28 16.39
C PRO A 178 3.33 32.43 14.87
N SER A 179 2.22 32.91 14.31
CA SER A 179 2.15 33.34 12.90
C SER A 179 3.06 34.56 12.68
N LEU A 180 3.36 34.89 11.43
CA LEU A 180 4.10 36.12 11.12
C LEU A 180 3.19 37.36 11.00
N GLU A 181 1.90 37.25 11.33
CA GLU A 181 1.01 38.41 11.35
C GLU A 181 1.50 39.47 12.35
N GLY A 182 1.48 40.74 11.93
CA GLY A 182 1.98 41.87 12.71
C GLY A 182 3.49 42.14 12.58
N THR A 183 4.20 41.35 11.77
CA THR A 183 5.60 41.62 11.38
C THR A 183 5.69 42.33 10.04
N SER A 184 6.90 42.79 9.69
CA SER A 184 7.25 43.33 8.38
C SER A 184 8.53 42.71 7.84
N TRP A 185 8.61 42.59 6.52
CA TRP A 185 9.84 42.27 5.80
C TRP A 185 10.81 43.45 5.91
N ILE A 186 12.03 43.17 6.37
CA ILE A 186 13.08 44.17 6.56
C ILE A 186 14.34 43.84 5.77
N TRP A 187 15.10 44.86 5.36
CA TRP A 187 16.43 44.70 4.75
C TRP A 187 17.35 45.91 5.04
N SER A 188 18.46 46.04 4.32
CA SER A 188 19.35 47.21 4.39
C SER A 188 18.70 48.48 3.81
N PRO A 189 19.14 49.68 4.24
CA PRO A 189 18.74 50.95 3.62
C PRO A 189 18.90 50.93 2.09
N GLY A 190 17.97 51.59 1.40
CA GLY A 190 17.96 51.67 -0.07
C GLY A 190 17.31 50.48 -0.79
N ALA A 191 16.97 49.41 -0.09
CA ALA A 191 16.20 48.30 -0.65
C ALA A 191 14.71 48.63 -0.84
N THR A 192 14.07 47.92 -1.77
CA THR A 192 12.63 47.96 -2.06
C THR A 192 12.06 46.55 -2.04
N SER A 193 10.73 46.42 -2.07
CA SER A 193 10.07 45.11 -2.18
C SER A 193 10.26 44.42 -3.54
N SER A 194 10.89 45.07 -4.53
CA SER A 194 11.16 44.50 -5.86
C SER A 194 12.65 44.39 -6.19
N ASP A 195 13.51 44.99 -5.37
CA ASP A 195 14.95 45.05 -5.62
C ASP A 195 15.68 45.36 -4.31
N ALA A 196 16.59 44.48 -3.90
CA ALA A 196 17.40 44.62 -2.71
C ALA A 196 18.88 44.35 -3.02
N PRO A 197 19.82 45.04 -2.34
CA PRO A 197 21.25 44.77 -2.50
C PRO A 197 21.60 43.30 -2.26
N GLU A 198 22.40 42.73 -3.18
CA GLU A 198 22.92 41.38 -3.05
C GLU A 198 23.91 41.25 -1.88
N GLY A 199 24.05 40.02 -1.39
CA GLY A 199 25.00 39.65 -0.35
C GLY A 199 24.43 39.66 1.06
N ALA A 200 25.31 39.40 2.02
CA ALA A 200 24.95 39.18 3.41
C ALA A 200 24.62 40.50 4.11
N ARG A 201 23.60 40.47 4.98
CA ARG A 201 23.24 41.54 5.92
C ARG A 201 23.06 40.94 7.30
N ARG A 202 23.56 41.66 8.31
CA ARG A 202 23.44 41.30 9.72
C ARG A 202 22.42 42.21 10.35
N PHE A 203 21.46 41.65 11.05
CA PHE A 203 20.35 42.35 11.69
C PHE A 203 20.40 42.14 13.20
N ARG A 204 20.05 43.16 13.97
CA ARG A 204 19.95 43.09 15.43
C ARG A 204 18.74 43.85 15.95
N ALA A 205 18.12 43.31 16.99
CA ALA A 205 17.11 43.98 17.79
C ALA A 205 17.06 43.42 19.22
N VAL A 206 16.45 44.19 20.12
CA VAL A 206 16.40 43.88 21.55
C VAL A 206 14.96 43.94 22.04
N LEU A 207 14.51 42.89 22.72
CA LEU A 207 13.27 42.87 23.49
C LEU A 207 13.59 43.14 24.97
N GLY A 208 13.08 44.26 25.50
CA GLY A 208 13.11 44.54 26.93
C GLY A 208 11.90 43.93 27.64
N LEU A 209 12.12 43.13 28.66
CA LEU A 209 11.09 42.69 29.60
C LEU A 209 11.14 43.57 30.87
N PRO A 210 10.01 43.88 31.51
CA PRO A 210 10.01 44.57 32.80
C PRO A 210 10.72 43.71 33.87
N ASP A 211 11.21 44.34 34.94
CA ASP A 211 11.85 43.60 36.04
C ASP A 211 10.83 42.74 36.82
N GLY A 212 11.16 41.48 37.08
CA GLY A 212 10.40 40.57 37.97
C GLY A 212 9.64 39.37 37.37
N PRO A 213 9.04 39.40 36.17
CA PRO A 213 8.30 38.26 35.63
C PRO A 213 9.24 37.17 35.09
N VAL A 214 8.93 35.93 35.45
CA VAL A 214 9.62 34.74 34.95
C VAL A 214 9.04 34.37 33.59
N VAL A 215 9.92 34.14 32.60
CA VAL A 215 9.50 33.66 31.28
C VAL A 215 8.88 32.28 31.43
N ARG A 216 7.60 32.15 31.10
CA ARG A 216 6.86 30.88 31.08
C ARG A 216 7.17 30.12 29.80
N ARG A 217 7.12 30.81 28.66
CA ARG A 217 7.33 30.28 27.31
C ARG A 217 7.92 31.36 26.41
N ALA A 218 8.86 31.01 25.54
CA ALA A 218 9.31 31.88 24.47
C ALA A 218 9.49 31.10 23.17
N VAL A 219 8.91 31.60 22.08
CA VAL A 219 8.98 30.97 20.76
C VAL A 219 9.37 32.01 19.73
N VAL A 220 10.33 31.68 18.88
CA VAL A 220 10.73 32.51 17.75
C VAL A 220 10.33 31.85 16.43
N THR A 221 9.83 32.65 15.50
CA THR A 221 9.47 32.26 14.12
C THR A 221 10.18 33.19 13.15
N ALA A 222 10.85 32.67 12.12
CA ALA A 222 11.55 33.48 11.14
C ALA A 222 11.59 32.84 9.74
N THR A 223 11.71 33.67 8.72
CA THR A 223 12.06 33.28 7.35
C THR A 223 12.78 34.43 6.63
N ALA A 224 13.46 34.13 5.52
CA ALA A 224 14.14 35.13 4.70
C ALA A 224 14.10 34.77 3.21
N ASP A 225 14.28 35.79 2.39
CA ASP A 225 14.53 35.71 0.95
C ASP A 225 15.98 36.16 0.71
N ASP A 226 16.95 35.25 0.51
CA ASP A 226 16.81 33.81 0.24
C ASP A 226 17.16 32.88 1.41
N ASP A 227 18.15 33.24 2.23
CA ASP A 227 18.69 32.39 3.30
C ASP A 227 18.94 33.17 4.60
N PHE A 228 18.92 32.48 5.76
CA PHE A 228 19.25 33.11 7.04
C PHE A 228 19.80 32.17 8.11
N THR A 229 20.49 32.76 9.09
CA THR A 229 20.84 32.15 10.38
C THR A 229 20.44 33.12 11.50
N LEU A 230 19.65 32.65 12.46
CA LEU A 230 19.14 33.43 13.58
C LEU A 230 19.82 33.00 14.88
N TYR A 231 20.18 33.99 15.68
CA TYR A 231 20.79 33.86 16.99
C TYR A 231 19.90 34.50 18.04
N LEU A 232 19.82 33.86 19.21
CA LEU A 232 19.25 34.44 20.41
C LEU A 232 20.29 34.36 21.52
N GLN A 233 20.67 35.52 22.07
CA GLN A 233 21.77 35.63 23.03
C GLN A 233 23.10 35.02 22.53
N GLY A 234 23.44 35.27 21.26
CA GLY A 234 24.65 34.74 20.63
C GLY A 234 24.65 33.24 20.36
N ARG A 235 23.58 32.51 20.71
CA ARG A 235 23.42 31.09 20.35
C ARG A 235 22.57 30.97 19.10
N GLU A 236 23.05 30.23 18.11
CA GLU A 236 22.26 29.87 16.94
C GLU A 236 21.00 29.08 17.35
N VAL A 237 19.83 29.55 16.92
CA VAL A 237 18.53 28.95 17.24
C VAL A 237 17.74 28.54 15.99
N LEU A 238 17.96 29.19 14.84
CA LEU A 238 17.36 28.82 13.57
C LEU A 238 18.37 28.99 12.43
N HIS A 239 18.28 28.14 11.42
CA HIS A 239 19.03 28.27 10.18
C HIS A 239 18.15 27.80 9.01
N ALA A 240 18.18 28.52 7.90
CA ALA A 240 17.63 28.15 6.61
C ALA A 240 18.72 28.31 5.54
N PRO A 241 19.12 27.22 4.85
CA PRO A 241 20.07 27.31 3.74
C PRO A 241 19.39 27.91 2.50
N VAL A 242 20.20 28.30 1.51
CA VAL A 242 19.72 28.76 0.20
C VAL A 242 18.77 27.74 -0.41
N GLN A 243 17.56 28.18 -0.75
CA GLN A 243 16.55 27.36 -1.40
C GLN A 243 15.65 28.24 -2.27
N THR A 244 15.33 27.78 -3.48
CA THR A 244 14.32 28.42 -4.33
C THR A 244 12.99 28.54 -3.58
N ASP A 245 12.43 29.75 -3.52
CA ASP A 245 11.22 30.07 -2.74
C ASP A 245 11.32 29.67 -1.24
N GLY A 246 12.53 29.61 -0.69
CA GLY A 246 12.77 29.26 0.72
C GLY A 246 12.00 30.14 1.69
N TRP A 247 11.78 31.40 1.31
CA TRP A 247 10.99 32.38 2.06
C TRP A 247 9.57 31.90 2.40
N ARG A 248 8.97 31.00 1.61
CA ARG A 248 7.61 30.45 1.86
C ARG A 248 7.54 29.52 3.06
N THR A 249 8.68 29.13 3.65
CA THR A 249 8.73 28.23 4.80
C THR A 249 9.21 28.97 6.04
N GLY A 250 8.30 29.21 6.98
CA GLY A 250 8.64 29.77 8.28
C GLY A 250 9.24 28.70 9.20
N ARG A 251 10.41 28.98 9.77
CA ARG A 251 11.05 28.13 10.77
C ARG A 251 10.74 28.63 12.17
N THR A 252 10.60 27.71 13.12
CA THR A 252 10.28 28.06 14.51
C THR A 252 11.13 27.26 15.50
N ALA A 253 11.46 27.89 16.63
CA ALA A 253 12.20 27.28 17.73
C ALA A 253 11.60 27.69 19.08
N ASP A 254 11.49 26.71 20.00
CA ASP A 254 11.28 26.99 21.40
C ASP A 254 12.60 27.50 22.00
N VAL A 255 12.60 28.76 22.42
CA VAL A 255 13.74 29.48 22.99
C VAL A 255 13.49 29.81 24.46
N THR A 256 12.56 29.11 25.11
CA THR A 256 12.11 29.38 26.49
C THR A 256 13.28 29.40 27.47
N GLU A 257 14.15 28.39 27.46
CA GLU A 257 15.27 28.33 28.42
C GLU A 257 16.31 29.42 28.17
N LEU A 258 16.57 29.76 26.90
CA LEU A 258 17.48 30.86 26.55
C LEU A 258 16.89 32.20 26.99
N ALA A 259 15.60 32.44 26.73
CA ALA A 259 14.88 33.62 27.17
C ALA A 259 14.78 33.72 28.70
N ARG A 260 14.62 32.60 29.43
CA ARG A 260 14.71 32.57 30.89
C ARG A 260 16.09 32.98 31.38
N SER A 261 17.15 32.46 30.75
CA SER A 261 18.54 32.77 31.14
C SER A 261 18.95 34.21 30.83
N ALA A 262 18.31 34.84 29.84
CA ALA A 262 18.54 36.21 29.40
C ALA A 262 18.11 37.29 30.41
N GLY A 263 17.17 36.96 31.30
CA GLY A 263 16.55 37.95 32.20
C GLY A 263 15.75 39.01 31.43
N SER A 264 15.96 40.29 31.74
CA SER A 264 15.13 41.39 31.23
C SER A 264 15.54 41.93 29.85
N ARG A 265 16.63 41.45 29.26
CA ARG A 265 17.12 41.94 27.95
C ARG A 265 17.38 40.78 27.01
N ILE A 266 16.46 40.54 26.07
CA ILE A 266 16.59 39.48 25.07
C ILE A 266 17.12 40.05 23.76
N VAL A 267 18.33 39.64 23.36
CA VAL A 267 18.96 40.07 22.10
C VAL A 267 18.70 39.04 21.01
N VAL A 268 18.16 39.50 19.88
CA VAL A 268 17.96 38.71 18.67
C VAL A 268 18.84 39.26 17.57
N ALA A 269 19.59 38.36 16.92
CA ALA A 269 20.50 38.68 15.84
C ALA A 269 20.23 37.76 14.65
N ALA A 270 20.39 38.24 13.41
CA ALA A 270 20.15 37.45 12.20
C ALA A 270 21.18 37.76 11.11
N LEU A 271 21.75 36.74 10.49
CA LEU A 271 22.50 36.88 9.25
C LEU A 271 21.57 36.43 8.14
N ALA A 272 21.20 37.31 7.21
CA ALA A 272 20.40 36.95 6.04
C ALA A 272 21.13 37.35 4.76
N THR A 273 20.97 36.56 3.70
CA THR A 273 21.68 36.79 2.44
C THR A 273 20.69 36.85 1.27
N ASN A 274 20.73 37.95 0.50
CA ASN A 274 20.06 38.04 -0.78
C ASN A 274 20.99 37.48 -1.87
N ARG A 275 20.52 36.52 -2.67
CA ARG A 275 21.31 35.85 -3.72
C ARG A 275 20.91 36.40 -5.09
N PRO A 276 21.80 36.35 -6.09
CA PRO A 276 21.46 36.80 -7.44
C PRO A 276 20.43 35.87 -8.11
N GLY A 277 19.26 36.39 -8.51
CA GLY A 277 18.25 35.63 -9.26
C GLY A 277 17.12 36.45 -9.90
N ALA A 278 16.91 36.26 -11.21
CA ALA A 278 15.86 36.83 -12.08
C ALA A 278 15.81 38.37 -12.23
N THR A 279 14.97 38.87 -13.17
CA THR A 279 14.82 40.30 -13.52
C THR A 279 14.22 41.19 -12.41
N VAL A 280 13.76 40.60 -11.31
CA VAL A 280 13.24 41.23 -10.09
C VAL A 280 13.87 40.47 -8.93
N ASN A 281 14.62 41.14 -8.06
CA ASN A 281 15.46 40.51 -7.04
C ASN A 281 15.12 41.00 -5.62
N PRO A 282 13.98 40.58 -5.05
CA PRO A 282 13.61 40.98 -3.70
C PRO A 282 14.50 40.27 -2.67
N GLY A 283 14.95 41.00 -1.66
CA GLY A 283 15.67 40.45 -0.50
C GLY A 283 14.99 40.92 0.78
N GLY A 284 14.77 40.03 1.74
CA GLY A 284 14.01 40.38 2.94
C GLY A 284 14.12 39.36 4.07
N LEU A 285 14.15 39.85 5.30
CA LEU A 285 14.09 39.04 6.53
C LEU A 285 12.79 39.35 7.27
N VAL A 286 12.16 38.33 7.86
CA VAL A 286 11.01 38.50 8.75
C VAL A 286 11.18 37.62 9.99
N VAL A 287 10.96 38.21 11.18
CA VAL A 287 11.19 37.57 12.48
C VAL A 287 10.09 37.96 13.46
N ARG A 288 9.57 37.00 14.22
CA ARG A 288 8.67 37.20 15.36
C ARG A 288 9.17 36.41 16.55
N LEU A 289 9.45 37.06 17.66
CA LEU A 289 9.69 36.43 18.96
C LEU A 289 8.51 36.76 19.88
N VAL A 290 7.84 35.73 20.42
CA VAL A 290 6.77 35.86 21.41
C VAL A 290 7.27 35.29 22.74
N VAL A 291 7.20 36.09 23.80
CA VAL A 291 7.59 35.74 25.18
C VAL A 291 6.39 35.90 26.10
N GLU A 292 5.93 34.79 26.65
CA GLU A 292 4.85 34.73 27.62
C GLU A 292 5.44 34.58 29.02
N THR A 293 4.94 35.36 29.98
CA THR A 293 5.42 35.37 31.37
C THR A 293 4.44 34.68 32.31
N GLU A 294 4.90 34.26 33.50
CA GLU A 294 4.07 33.55 34.48
C GLU A 294 2.88 34.40 35.01
N ASP A 295 2.96 35.73 34.93
CA ASP A 295 1.86 36.65 35.26
C ASP A 295 0.78 36.75 34.16
N GLY A 296 0.92 35.97 33.08
CA GLY A 296 -0.04 35.89 31.98
C GLY A 296 0.11 36.99 30.92
N ARG A 297 1.15 37.83 30.99
CA ARG A 297 1.44 38.82 29.95
C ARG A 297 2.19 38.21 28.77
N THR A 298 2.05 38.84 27.61
CA THR A 298 2.76 38.48 26.38
C THR A 298 3.56 39.69 25.89
N HIS A 299 4.84 39.47 25.60
CA HIS A 299 5.77 40.44 25.08
C HIS A 299 6.27 39.97 23.71
N GLU A 300 6.37 40.87 22.73
CA GLU A 300 6.73 40.52 21.36
C GLU A 300 7.87 41.38 20.83
N LEU A 301 8.73 40.76 20.03
CA LEU A 301 9.67 41.45 19.15
C LEU A 301 9.39 41.04 17.71
N ASN A 302 8.91 42.00 16.93
CA ASN A 302 8.53 41.80 15.53
C ASN A 302 9.53 42.52 14.64
N SER A 303 9.93 41.91 13.52
CA SER A 303 10.70 42.59 12.47
C SER A 303 9.90 43.77 11.94
N GLY A 304 10.55 44.94 11.84
CA GLY A 304 9.90 46.21 11.55
C GLY A 304 10.78 47.39 11.95
N ALA A 305 10.14 48.54 12.22
CA ALA A 305 10.85 49.74 12.67
C ALA A 305 11.56 49.47 14.02
N GLY A 306 12.84 49.83 14.12
CA GLY A 306 13.67 49.66 15.32
C GLY A 306 14.71 48.53 15.22
N TRP A 307 14.67 47.72 14.18
CA TRP A 307 15.75 46.80 13.84
C TRP A 307 16.93 47.55 13.22
N ARG A 308 18.14 47.13 13.55
CA ARG A 308 19.39 47.68 13.01
C ARG A 308 20.04 46.69 12.07
N THR A 309 20.81 47.17 11.10
CA THR A 309 21.47 46.35 10.09
C THR A 309 22.88 46.84 9.74
N SER A 310 23.76 45.91 9.38
CA SER A 310 25.10 46.18 8.87
C SER A 310 25.50 45.21 7.76
N GLU A 311 26.29 45.68 6.80
CA GLU A 311 26.90 44.86 5.75
C GLU A 311 28.25 44.28 6.20
N GLU A 312 28.89 44.91 7.19
CA GLU A 312 30.21 44.55 7.68
C GLU A 312 30.17 43.32 8.59
N ASP A 313 31.19 42.46 8.47
CA ASP A 313 31.37 41.32 9.37
C ASP A 313 32.21 41.73 10.59
N GLN A 314 31.53 42.00 11.71
CA GLN A 314 32.18 42.43 12.94
C GLN A 314 32.22 41.26 13.92
N GLU A 315 33.38 41.00 14.53
CA GLU A 315 33.53 39.87 15.45
C GLU A 315 32.56 39.99 16.66
N GLY A 316 31.81 38.92 16.93
CA GLY A 316 30.89 38.85 18.07
C GLY A 316 29.59 39.66 17.90
N TRP A 317 29.27 40.12 16.68
CA TRP A 317 28.05 40.88 16.38
C TRP A 317 26.76 40.16 16.78
N GLU A 318 26.77 38.84 16.98
CA GLU A 318 25.62 38.04 17.41
C GLU A 318 25.36 38.07 18.94
N ARG A 319 26.35 38.53 19.72
CA ARG A 319 26.35 38.43 21.19
C ARG A 319 25.58 39.57 21.86
N PRO A 320 25.08 39.37 23.10
CA PRO A 320 24.34 40.41 23.81
C PRO A 320 25.15 41.66 24.16
N GLU A 321 26.46 41.51 24.39
CA GLU A 321 27.36 42.60 24.79
C GLU A 321 27.78 43.49 23.62
N PHE A 322 27.45 43.10 22.39
CA PHE A 322 27.79 43.87 21.20
C PHE A 322 26.95 45.15 21.11
N GLU A 323 27.63 46.29 20.94
CA GLU A 323 27.01 47.60 20.77
C GLU A 323 26.78 47.88 19.28
N ASP A 324 25.51 47.91 18.87
CA ASP A 324 25.09 48.18 17.49
C ASP A 324 24.66 49.63 17.26
N ALA A 325 25.03 50.54 18.17
CA ALA A 325 24.62 51.94 18.16
C ALA A 325 24.97 52.68 16.84
N ASP A 326 26.05 52.26 16.18
CA ASP A 326 26.53 52.83 14.91
C ASP A 326 25.96 52.12 13.67
N TRP A 327 25.17 51.05 13.83
CA TRP A 327 24.50 50.37 12.72
C TRP A 327 23.33 51.20 12.19
N GLU A 328 23.09 51.09 10.89
CA GLU A 328 21.96 51.75 10.24
C GLU A 328 20.62 51.13 10.66
N GLN A 329 19.53 51.89 10.54
CA GLN A 329 18.18 51.34 10.74
C GLN A 329 17.79 50.47 9.53
N ALA A 330 17.25 49.29 9.79
CA ALA A 330 16.74 48.42 8.74
C ALA A 330 15.54 49.09 8.02
N ALA A 331 15.52 48.97 6.70
CA ALA A 331 14.40 49.45 5.89
C ALA A 331 13.21 48.48 6.00
N VAL A 332 12.01 49.02 6.24
CA VAL A 332 10.77 48.23 6.19
C VAL A 332 10.29 48.18 4.74
N LEU A 333 10.33 46.99 4.13
CA LEU A 333 10.01 46.81 2.72
C LEU A 333 8.52 46.62 2.46
N ALA A 334 7.89 45.76 3.27
CA ALA A 334 6.46 45.49 3.21
C ALA A 334 5.97 44.87 4.52
N PRO A 335 4.77 45.22 5.02
CA PRO A 335 4.10 44.43 6.06
C PRO A 335 3.91 42.98 5.60
N TYR A 336 3.94 42.03 6.52
CA TYR A 336 3.57 40.65 6.22
C TYR A 336 2.15 40.57 5.64
N GLY A 337 1.93 39.74 4.61
CA GLY A 337 0.69 39.72 3.83
C GLY A 337 0.72 40.60 2.56
N GLN A 338 1.78 41.39 2.35
CA GLN A 338 1.94 42.30 1.21
C GLN A 338 3.28 42.07 0.49
N GLY A 339 3.57 42.90 -0.53
CA GLY A 339 4.78 42.76 -1.35
C GLY A 339 4.76 41.51 -2.24
N PRO A 340 5.89 41.11 -2.83
CA PRO A 340 5.97 39.90 -3.65
C PRO A 340 5.73 38.61 -2.83
N TRP A 341 5.90 38.68 -1.50
CA TRP A 341 5.76 37.54 -0.60
C TRP A 341 4.31 37.24 -0.19
N GLY A 342 3.45 38.27 -0.10
CA GLY A 342 2.06 38.10 0.32
C GLY A 342 1.92 37.41 1.69
N SER A 343 0.90 36.56 1.84
CA SER A 343 0.68 35.70 3.02
C SER A 343 1.19 34.26 2.81
N GLY A 344 2.08 34.03 1.83
CA GLY A 344 2.48 32.70 1.36
C GLY A 344 3.39 31.90 2.29
N VAL A 345 3.65 32.39 3.52
CA VAL A 345 4.56 31.70 4.47
C VAL A 345 3.78 30.67 5.28
N THR A 346 4.20 29.41 5.19
CA THR A 346 3.69 28.32 6.03
C THR A 346 4.63 28.09 7.21
N VAL A 347 4.11 28.18 8.44
CA VAL A 347 4.84 27.85 9.67
C VAL A 347 4.29 26.53 10.19
N SER A 348 5.13 25.49 10.25
CA SER A 348 4.72 24.18 10.78
C SER A 348 5.02 24.08 12.27
N THR A 349 4.12 23.45 13.02
CA THR A 349 4.40 23.11 14.41
C THR A 349 5.51 22.05 14.47
N PRO A 350 6.55 22.23 15.30
CA PRO A 350 7.60 21.22 15.44
C PRO A 350 7.01 19.87 15.85
N GLU A 351 7.50 18.81 15.22
CA GLU A 351 7.10 17.44 15.54
C GLU A 351 7.54 17.07 16.96
N GLN A 352 6.64 16.52 17.76
CA GLN A 352 7.00 15.87 19.04
C GLN A 352 7.49 14.44 18.79
N PRO A 353 8.50 13.96 19.54
CA PRO A 353 8.95 12.57 19.47
C PRO A 353 7.82 11.57 19.68
N ALA A 354 7.92 10.40 19.04
CA ALA A 354 7.01 9.28 19.21
C ALA A 354 6.85 8.95 20.71
N PRO A 355 5.64 9.03 21.28
CA PRO A 355 5.47 8.86 22.72
C PRO A 355 5.59 7.40 23.13
N LEU A 356 6.16 7.16 24.31
CA LEU A 356 6.14 5.88 25.01
C LEU A 356 5.09 5.93 26.11
N LEU A 357 4.17 4.96 26.11
CA LEU A 357 3.12 4.81 27.10
C LEU A 357 3.27 3.49 27.83
N ARG A 358 3.18 3.49 29.17
CA ARG A 358 3.26 2.25 29.96
C ARG A 358 2.24 2.16 31.08
N ARG A 359 1.91 0.92 31.45
CA ARG A 359 1.08 0.60 32.61
C ARG A 359 1.59 -0.67 33.30
N SER A 360 1.91 -0.54 34.59
CA SER A 360 2.09 -1.69 35.49
C SER A 360 0.75 -2.10 36.10
N PHE A 361 0.51 -3.40 36.23
CA PHE A 361 -0.70 -3.96 36.83
C PHE A 361 -0.46 -5.35 37.44
N PRO A 362 -1.17 -5.71 38.52
CA PRO A 362 -1.06 -7.04 39.12
C PRO A 362 -2.04 -8.04 38.47
N VAL A 363 -1.57 -9.27 38.25
CA VAL A 363 -2.41 -10.44 37.92
C VAL A 363 -2.38 -11.42 39.10
N ARG A 364 -3.50 -11.54 39.81
CA ARG A 364 -3.57 -12.33 41.07
C ARG A 364 -3.87 -13.80 40.85
N GLY A 365 -4.80 -14.09 39.93
CA GLY A 365 -5.24 -15.45 39.57
C GLY A 365 -4.39 -16.10 38.49
N ARG A 366 -4.65 -17.38 38.23
CA ARG A 366 -4.10 -18.08 37.07
C ARG A 366 -4.75 -17.52 35.79
N VAL A 367 -3.97 -17.30 34.74
CA VAL A 367 -4.50 -16.90 33.42
C VAL A 367 -4.98 -18.15 32.68
N ALA A 368 -6.23 -18.14 32.23
CA ALA A 368 -6.77 -19.16 31.33
C ALA A 368 -6.69 -18.70 29.86
N ARG A 369 -6.98 -17.43 29.62
CA ARG A 369 -6.94 -16.78 28.29
C ARG A 369 -6.70 -15.29 28.49
N ALA A 370 -5.95 -14.66 27.59
CA ALA A 370 -5.85 -13.21 27.55
C ALA A 370 -5.88 -12.65 26.12
N ARG A 371 -6.59 -11.53 25.93
CA ARG A 371 -6.71 -10.82 24.65
C ARG A 371 -6.37 -9.35 24.83
N LEU A 372 -5.47 -8.84 24.00
CA LEU A 372 -5.24 -7.40 23.88
C LEU A 372 -5.98 -6.87 22.64
N HIS A 373 -6.92 -5.96 22.87
CA HIS A 373 -7.56 -5.15 21.82
C HIS A 373 -6.86 -3.79 21.80
N ILE A 374 -6.27 -3.40 20.67
CA ILE A 374 -5.39 -2.23 20.61
C ILE A 374 -5.52 -1.47 19.29
N SER A 375 -5.56 -0.15 19.38
CA SER A 375 -5.48 0.78 18.26
C SER A 375 -4.53 1.93 18.64
N GLY A 376 -3.50 2.13 17.84
CA GLY A 376 -2.66 3.32 17.87
C GLY A 376 -3.06 4.20 16.69
N LEU A 377 -3.27 5.49 16.91
CA LEU A 377 -3.52 6.44 15.82
C LEU A 377 -2.19 7.12 15.46
N ALA A 378 -1.53 6.81 14.35
CA ALA A 378 -1.90 5.81 13.32
C ALA A 378 -1.27 4.42 13.54
N TYR A 379 -0.12 4.34 14.24
CA TYR A 379 0.61 3.08 14.40
C TYR A 379 1.00 2.83 15.85
N TYR A 380 1.17 1.56 16.23
CA TYR A 380 1.74 1.17 17.52
C TYR A 380 2.78 0.05 17.41
N GLU A 381 3.72 0.05 18.35
CA GLU A 381 4.48 -1.14 18.73
C GLU A 381 4.24 -1.44 20.21
N ALA A 382 3.75 -2.64 20.53
CA ALA A 382 3.40 -3.01 21.90
C ALA A 382 4.28 -4.16 22.40
N GLU A 383 4.64 -4.10 23.68
CA GLU A 383 5.27 -5.19 24.42
C GLU A 383 4.54 -5.46 25.73
N ILE A 384 4.50 -6.73 26.12
CA ILE A 384 4.09 -7.16 27.46
C ILE A 384 5.27 -7.88 28.10
N ASN A 385 5.70 -7.39 29.27
CA ASN A 385 6.82 -7.94 30.03
C ASN A 385 8.13 -8.07 29.21
N GLY A 386 8.42 -7.08 28.35
CA GLY A 386 9.61 -7.07 27.49
C GLY A 386 9.55 -8.04 26.31
N ARG A 387 8.36 -8.49 25.92
CA ARG A 387 8.12 -9.33 24.73
C ARG A 387 7.11 -8.66 23.82
N ARG A 388 7.45 -8.54 22.53
CA ARG A 388 6.59 -7.97 21.48
C ARG A 388 5.23 -8.67 21.43
N VAL A 389 4.18 -7.88 21.26
CA VAL A 389 2.80 -8.33 21.03
C VAL A 389 2.57 -8.44 19.53
N GLY A 390 2.32 -9.66 19.07
CA GLY A 390 2.20 -9.93 17.63
C GLY A 390 3.52 -9.77 16.88
N ASP A 391 3.45 -9.85 15.56
CA ASP A 391 4.59 -9.76 14.65
C ASP A 391 4.31 -8.87 13.41
N GLN A 392 3.15 -8.21 13.40
CA GLN A 392 2.78 -7.18 12.44
C GLN A 392 3.56 -5.89 12.66
N VAL A 393 3.58 -5.03 11.64
CA VAL A 393 4.22 -3.71 11.61
C VAL A 393 3.26 -2.73 10.96
N LEU A 394 3.44 -1.42 11.19
CA LEU A 394 2.57 -0.39 10.60
C LEU A 394 1.07 -0.67 10.84
N ASP A 395 0.74 -1.03 12.08
CA ASP A 395 -0.60 -1.50 12.49
C ASP A 395 -1.21 -0.51 13.49
N PRO A 396 -2.54 -0.27 13.47
CA PRO A 396 -3.54 -0.78 12.53
C PRO A 396 -3.44 -0.18 11.11
N GLY A 397 -4.16 -0.78 10.16
CA GLY A 397 -4.22 -0.31 8.77
C GLY A 397 -4.84 1.09 8.62
N PHE A 398 -4.35 1.85 7.64
CA PHE A 398 -4.80 3.23 7.36
C PHE A 398 -6.24 3.26 6.81
N THR A 399 -7.10 4.09 7.38
CA THR A 399 -8.48 4.38 6.95
C THR A 399 -8.74 5.88 6.99
N ASP A 400 -9.90 6.33 6.50
CA ASP A 400 -10.41 7.65 6.88
C ASP A 400 -10.81 7.61 8.36
N TYR A 401 -10.02 8.26 9.23
CA TYR A 401 -10.22 8.20 10.67
C TYR A 401 -11.43 8.99 11.17
N GLU A 402 -12.10 9.80 10.32
CA GLU A 402 -13.39 10.41 10.64
C GLU A 402 -14.56 9.44 10.46
N GLU A 403 -14.39 8.38 9.67
CA GLU A 403 -15.46 7.41 9.37
C GLU A 403 -15.22 6.05 10.02
N THR A 404 -14.00 5.50 9.91
CA THR A 404 -13.63 4.18 10.42
C THR A 404 -12.28 4.22 11.14
N VAL A 405 -12.21 3.58 12.31
CA VAL A 405 -10.96 3.38 13.06
C VAL A 405 -10.74 1.90 13.33
N LEU A 406 -9.66 1.36 12.78
CA LEU A 406 -9.33 -0.05 12.96
C LEU A 406 -8.65 -0.32 14.31
N TYR A 407 -8.95 -1.48 14.90
CA TYR A 407 -8.20 -2.04 16.03
C TYR A 407 -7.82 -3.50 15.79
N ALA A 408 -6.66 -3.90 16.29
CA ALA A 408 -6.16 -5.27 16.22
C ALA A 408 -6.49 -6.05 17.50
N VAL A 409 -6.57 -7.38 17.38
CA VAL A 409 -6.82 -8.30 18.50
C VAL A 409 -5.72 -9.34 18.57
N HIS A 410 -5.02 -9.39 19.70
CA HIS A 410 -3.89 -10.29 19.93
C HIS A 410 -4.16 -11.33 21.02
N ASP A 411 -3.74 -12.57 20.79
CA ASP A 411 -3.62 -13.56 21.85
C ASP A 411 -2.33 -13.30 22.64
N VAL A 412 -2.47 -12.85 23.88
CA VAL A 412 -1.35 -12.50 24.77
C VAL A 412 -1.30 -13.40 26.01
N THR A 413 -1.99 -14.54 25.96
CA THR A 413 -2.12 -15.48 27.09
C THR A 413 -0.75 -15.87 27.65
N GLU A 414 0.20 -16.20 26.77
CA GLU A 414 1.55 -16.65 27.14
C GLU A 414 2.54 -15.50 27.45
N LEU A 415 2.11 -14.24 27.35
CA LEU A 415 2.94 -13.08 27.71
C LEU A 415 2.72 -12.65 29.17
N LEU A 416 1.62 -13.08 29.79
CA LEU A 416 1.26 -12.73 31.15
C LEU A 416 1.80 -13.74 32.16
N ARG A 417 2.05 -13.26 33.38
CA ARG A 417 2.46 -14.06 34.52
C ARG A 417 1.70 -13.66 35.77
N ARG A 418 1.71 -14.52 36.80
CA ARG A 418 1.19 -14.14 38.12
C ARG A 418 2.09 -13.07 38.74
N GLY A 419 1.50 -12.10 39.43
CA GLY A 419 2.21 -10.97 40.03
C GLY A 419 2.21 -9.73 39.13
N GLU A 420 3.27 -8.94 39.20
CA GLU A 420 3.39 -7.71 38.42
C GLU A 420 3.63 -8.01 36.93
N ASN A 421 2.85 -7.34 36.09
CA ASN A 421 2.99 -7.30 34.64
C ASN A 421 3.05 -5.85 34.17
N VAL A 422 3.72 -5.63 33.05
CA VAL A 422 3.79 -4.31 32.39
C VAL A 422 3.38 -4.46 30.94
N ILE A 423 2.53 -3.54 30.48
CA ILE A 423 2.32 -3.27 29.05
C ILE A 423 3.02 -1.94 28.72
N GLY A 424 3.79 -1.94 27.64
CA GLY A 424 4.43 -0.75 27.07
C GLY A 424 4.05 -0.62 25.60
N VAL A 425 3.78 0.61 25.15
CA VAL A 425 3.38 0.93 23.78
C VAL A 425 4.13 2.16 23.29
N ALA A 426 4.80 2.07 22.15
CA ALA A 426 5.29 3.22 21.38
C ALA A 426 4.27 3.55 20.28
N LEU A 427 4.04 4.84 20.00
CA LEU A 427 3.09 5.27 18.96
C LEU A 427 3.78 6.00 17.80
N GLY A 428 3.36 5.68 16.58
CA GLY A 428 3.77 6.34 15.34
C GLY A 428 2.66 7.22 14.78
N ARG A 429 3.06 8.25 14.02
CA ARG A 429 2.14 9.25 13.45
C ARG A 429 1.35 8.72 12.25
N GLY A 430 2.01 7.94 11.38
CA GLY A 430 1.44 7.46 10.10
C GLY A 430 0.65 8.56 9.37
N PHE A 431 -0.50 8.23 8.79
CA PHE A 431 -1.39 9.21 8.15
C PHE A 431 -2.31 9.99 9.12
N TYR A 432 -2.32 9.63 10.41
CA TYR A 432 -3.15 10.31 11.40
C TYR A 432 -2.51 11.62 11.88
N GLY A 433 -1.23 11.59 12.25
CA GLY A 433 -0.53 12.72 12.85
C GLY A 433 0.64 13.23 12.00
N MET A 434 0.58 13.06 10.68
CA MET A 434 1.67 13.40 9.77
C MET A 434 1.92 14.91 9.76
N THR A 435 3.10 15.32 10.16
CA THR A 435 3.51 16.74 10.14
C THR A 435 4.23 17.13 8.85
N THR A 436 4.71 16.15 8.06
CA THR A 436 5.47 16.39 6.83
C THR A 436 4.58 17.02 5.75
N PRO A 437 4.86 18.26 5.32
CA PRO A 437 4.11 18.88 4.22
C PRO A 437 4.23 18.05 2.94
N ASN A 438 3.15 18.01 2.17
CA ASN A 438 3.07 17.28 0.90
C ASN A 438 1.91 17.81 0.05
N VAL A 439 1.95 17.55 -1.26
CA VAL A 439 0.96 18.05 -2.23
C VAL A 439 -0.46 17.49 -2.05
N TRP A 440 -0.61 16.34 -1.39
CA TRP A 440 -1.92 15.72 -1.10
C TRP A 440 -2.56 16.24 0.20
N ASN A 441 -1.91 17.20 0.87
CA ASN A 441 -2.39 17.85 2.09
C ASN A 441 -2.64 16.89 3.26
N TRP A 442 -1.94 15.74 3.34
CA TRP A 442 -2.13 14.83 4.48
C TRP A 442 -1.79 15.44 5.85
N HIS A 443 -0.88 16.42 5.86
CA HIS A 443 -0.55 17.23 7.04
C HIS A 443 -1.67 18.20 7.47
N ARG A 444 -2.77 18.24 6.72
CA ARG A 444 -3.97 19.05 6.94
C ARG A 444 -5.24 18.22 6.83
N ALA A 445 -5.14 16.89 6.89
CA ALA A 445 -6.31 16.02 6.86
C ALA A 445 -7.26 16.38 8.04
N PRO A 446 -8.58 16.24 7.88
CA PRO A 446 -9.56 16.70 8.87
C PRO A 446 -9.40 16.02 10.24
N TRP A 447 -8.93 14.78 10.26
CA TRP A 447 -8.67 13.99 11.48
C TRP A 447 -7.31 14.28 12.15
N HIS A 448 -6.50 15.19 11.60
CA HIS A 448 -5.09 15.32 11.98
C HIS A 448 -4.90 15.62 13.47
N GLY A 449 -4.03 14.86 14.15
CA GLY A 449 -3.75 15.07 15.57
C GLY A 449 -2.51 14.34 16.11
N GLU A 450 -2.16 14.61 17.37
CA GLU A 450 -1.05 13.90 18.05
C GLU A 450 -1.39 12.43 18.32
N PRO A 451 -0.41 11.50 18.26
CA PRO A 451 -0.67 10.08 18.40
C PRO A 451 -1.43 9.69 19.67
N ARG A 452 -2.42 8.80 19.51
CA ARG A 452 -3.32 8.35 20.59
C ARG A 452 -3.36 6.83 20.68
N LEU A 453 -3.56 6.32 21.89
CA LEU A 453 -3.71 4.89 22.18
C LEU A 453 -5.10 4.60 22.74
N LEU A 454 -5.75 3.59 22.18
CA LEU A 454 -6.84 2.84 22.81
C LEU A 454 -6.38 1.41 23.02
N ALA A 455 -6.32 0.95 24.28
CA ALA A 455 -5.90 -0.41 24.60
C ALA A 455 -6.76 -1.02 25.70
N GLN A 456 -7.24 -2.25 25.49
CA GLN A 456 -7.96 -3.03 26.48
C GLN A 456 -7.47 -4.48 26.50
N LEU A 457 -6.86 -4.87 27.61
CA LEU A 457 -6.47 -6.23 27.91
C LEU A 457 -7.55 -6.92 28.75
N GLU A 458 -8.11 -8.01 28.23
CA GLU A 458 -9.08 -8.86 28.91
C GLU A 458 -8.40 -10.17 29.32
N ILE A 459 -8.46 -10.51 30.61
CA ILE A 459 -7.82 -11.70 31.19
C ILE A 459 -8.89 -12.56 31.83
N ASP A 460 -9.18 -13.71 31.24
CA ASP A 460 -10.10 -14.70 31.80
C ASP A 460 -9.35 -15.64 32.77
N HIS A 461 -9.98 -15.94 33.90
CA HIS A 461 -9.46 -16.84 34.92
C HIS A 461 -10.25 -18.17 34.95
N PRO A 462 -9.62 -19.29 35.39
CA PRO A 462 -10.30 -20.59 35.48
C PRO A 462 -11.54 -20.63 36.39
N ASP A 463 -11.68 -19.68 37.32
CA ASP A 463 -12.84 -19.56 38.22
C ASP A 463 -14.03 -18.82 37.58
N GLY A 464 -13.91 -18.41 36.31
CA GLY A 464 -14.92 -17.68 35.58
C GLY A 464 -14.87 -16.16 35.77
N THR A 465 -13.97 -15.64 36.61
CA THR A 465 -13.77 -14.19 36.77
C THR A 465 -12.92 -13.61 35.63
N ARG A 466 -13.02 -12.29 35.43
CA ARG A 466 -12.24 -11.55 34.44
C ARG A 466 -11.55 -10.35 35.06
N THR A 467 -10.29 -10.15 34.71
CA THR A 467 -9.54 -8.92 34.98
C THR A 467 -9.46 -8.11 33.69
N THR A 468 -9.83 -6.83 33.75
CA THR A 468 -9.70 -5.89 32.61
C THR A 468 -8.66 -4.82 32.95
N VAL A 469 -7.70 -4.59 32.04
CA VAL A 469 -6.74 -3.49 32.12
C VAL A 469 -6.93 -2.61 30.90
N ALA A 470 -7.35 -1.37 31.12
CA ALA A 470 -7.77 -0.46 30.06
C ALA A 470 -6.84 0.77 30.00
N SER A 471 -6.72 1.39 28.83
CA SER A 471 -6.07 2.69 28.67
C SER A 471 -6.89 3.78 29.36
N ASP A 472 -6.25 4.55 30.24
CA ASP A 472 -6.88 5.62 31.03
C ASP A 472 -5.81 6.57 31.61
N GLY A 473 -6.23 7.54 32.42
CA GLY A 473 -5.33 8.52 33.05
C GLY A 473 -4.35 7.96 34.09
N GLU A 474 -4.36 6.65 34.37
CA GLU A 474 -3.41 5.99 35.25
C GLU A 474 -2.20 5.40 34.49
N TRP A 475 -2.20 5.49 33.16
CA TRP A 475 -1.03 5.22 32.34
C TRP A 475 0.01 6.33 32.49
N ARG A 476 1.28 5.98 32.26
CA ARG A 476 2.39 6.92 32.22
C ARG A 476 2.84 7.15 30.79
N ILE A 477 3.26 8.38 30.47
CA ILE A 477 3.71 8.80 29.15
C ILE A 477 5.03 9.59 29.25
N THR A 478 5.91 9.39 28.28
CA THR A 478 7.11 10.20 28.03
C THR A 478 7.36 10.31 26.53
N GLU A 479 8.21 11.24 26.13
CA GLU A 479 8.79 11.26 24.78
C GLU A 479 9.74 10.07 24.60
N GLY A 480 9.70 9.45 23.42
CA GLY A 480 10.53 8.31 23.07
C GLY A 480 11.80 8.64 22.30
N PRO A 481 12.58 7.61 21.93
CA PRO A 481 13.81 7.77 21.17
C PRO A 481 13.59 8.12 19.69
N THR A 482 12.45 7.79 19.09
CA THR A 482 12.11 8.24 17.72
C THR A 482 11.70 9.71 17.76
N LEU A 483 12.62 10.59 17.36
CA LEU A 483 12.47 12.04 17.40
C LEU A 483 11.54 12.57 16.30
N SER A 484 11.58 11.93 15.13
CA SER A 484 10.65 12.22 14.03
C SER A 484 10.32 10.94 13.28
N ASN A 485 9.10 10.85 12.74
CA ASN A 485 8.67 9.74 11.89
C ASN A 485 7.68 10.18 10.83
N SER A 486 7.95 9.79 9.58
CA SER A 486 7.12 10.11 8.43
C SER A 486 7.19 9.00 7.40
N LEU A 487 6.03 8.69 6.80
CA LEU A 487 5.97 7.76 5.68
C LEU A 487 6.77 8.25 4.46
N TYR A 488 6.99 9.57 4.32
CA TYR A 488 7.74 10.15 3.22
C TYR A 488 9.17 10.51 3.62
N ALA A 489 9.35 11.21 4.74
CA ALA A 489 10.65 11.75 5.12
C ALA A 489 11.60 10.70 5.73
N GLY A 490 11.07 9.61 6.28
CA GLY A 490 11.82 8.63 7.09
C GLY A 490 11.81 8.95 8.59
N GLU A 491 12.69 8.29 9.35
CA GLU A 491 12.76 8.38 10.81
C GLU A 491 14.09 8.94 11.32
N THR A 492 14.03 9.73 12.39
CA THR A 492 15.20 10.04 13.21
C THR A 492 15.06 9.34 14.56
N TYR A 493 16.03 8.52 14.93
CA TYR A 493 16.08 7.79 16.19
C TYR A 493 17.31 8.14 17.01
N ASP A 494 17.14 8.55 18.27
CA ASP A 494 18.23 8.84 19.20
C ASP A 494 18.36 7.76 20.28
N ALA A 495 19.34 6.87 20.12
CA ALA A 495 19.53 5.72 21.00
C ALA A 495 19.93 6.10 22.42
N ARG A 496 20.47 7.31 22.63
CA ARG A 496 20.80 7.84 23.97
C ARG A 496 19.54 8.07 24.81
N ARG A 497 18.39 8.25 24.16
CA ARG A 497 17.09 8.48 24.80
C ARG A 497 16.28 7.20 25.03
N ALA A 498 16.73 6.05 24.53
CA ALA A 498 16.00 4.79 24.64
C ALA A 498 16.01 4.26 26.09
N PRO A 499 14.88 4.25 26.82
CA PRO A 499 14.89 3.88 28.23
C PRO A 499 15.09 2.36 28.38
N ALA A 500 16.16 1.93 29.06
CA ALA A 500 16.46 0.51 29.19
C ALA A 500 15.39 -0.23 30.03
N GLY A 501 14.77 -1.27 29.45
CA GLY A 501 13.86 -2.17 30.18
C GLY A 501 12.50 -1.58 30.57
N TRP A 502 12.08 -0.46 29.98
CA TRP A 502 10.85 0.27 30.37
C TRP A 502 9.54 -0.54 30.26
N THR A 503 9.53 -1.56 29.40
CA THR A 503 8.42 -2.50 29.19
C THR A 503 8.45 -3.69 30.15
N ARG A 504 9.38 -3.73 31.11
CA ARG A 504 9.51 -4.81 32.11
C ARG A 504 9.06 -4.34 33.50
N PRO A 505 8.53 -5.25 34.34
CA PRO A 505 8.31 -4.99 35.76
C PRO A 505 9.58 -4.54 36.49
N GLY A 506 9.44 -3.66 37.48
CA GLY A 506 10.57 -3.10 38.25
C GLY A 506 11.26 -1.88 37.64
N PHE A 507 10.85 -1.38 36.48
CA PHE A 507 11.32 -0.11 35.93
C PHE A 507 10.75 1.09 36.71
N ASP A 508 11.61 2.06 37.04
CA ASP A 508 11.22 3.31 37.71
C ASP A 508 10.68 4.34 36.70
N ASP A 509 9.37 4.55 36.72
CA ASP A 509 8.67 5.52 35.88
C ASP A 509 8.23 6.78 36.67
N SER A 510 8.81 7.06 37.83
CA SER A 510 8.44 8.23 38.64
C SER A 510 8.60 9.55 37.89
N GLY A 511 9.59 9.62 36.98
CA GLY A 511 9.85 10.76 36.11
C GLY A 511 8.89 10.89 34.92
N TRP A 512 8.04 9.88 34.67
CA TRP A 512 7.08 9.91 33.57
C TRP A 512 5.80 10.61 34.01
N ARG A 513 5.22 11.39 33.09
CA ARG A 513 3.96 12.10 33.34
C ARG A 513 2.79 11.13 33.28
N ARG A 514 1.66 11.48 33.90
CA ARG A 514 0.40 10.75 33.65
C ARG A 514 -0.08 11.03 32.22
N ALA A 515 -0.56 9.99 31.55
CA ALA A 515 -1.14 10.12 30.22
C ALA A 515 -2.45 10.91 30.31
N GLY A 516 -2.61 11.90 29.44
CA GLY A 516 -3.85 12.64 29.36
C GLY A 516 -4.90 11.85 28.58
N VAL A 517 -6.14 11.81 29.09
CA VAL A 517 -7.29 11.32 28.31
C VAL A 517 -7.54 12.28 27.15
N ARG A 518 -7.83 11.71 25.98
CA ARG A 518 -8.10 12.40 24.72
C ARG A 518 -9.50 12.10 24.23
N GLU A 519 -10.01 12.99 23.41
CA GLU A 519 -11.24 12.74 22.67
C GLU A 519 -11.02 11.58 21.69
N ALA A 520 -12.09 10.84 21.43
CA ALA A 520 -12.08 9.84 20.37
C ALA A 520 -11.96 10.54 19.00
N PRO A 521 -11.30 9.92 18.00
CA PRO A 521 -11.48 10.31 16.61
C PRO A 521 -12.97 10.18 16.20
N GLY A 522 -13.37 10.84 15.09
CA GLY A 522 -14.75 10.79 14.61
C GLY A 522 -15.22 9.38 14.23
N GLY A 523 -14.32 8.55 13.72
CA GLY A 523 -14.65 7.27 13.11
C GLY A 523 -15.09 6.17 14.07
N THR A 524 -15.86 5.22 13.53
CA THR A 524 -16.38 4.07 14.27
C THR A 524 -15.31 2.99 14.43
N LEU A 525 -15.18 2.45 15.65
CA LEU A 525 -14.26 1.34 15.92
C LEU A 525 -14.70 0.07 15.20
N ARG A 526 -13.77 -0.54 14.44
CA ARG A 526 -13.95 -1.82 13.74
C ARG A 526 -12.76 -2.73 13.97
N ALA A 527 -13.03 -4.02 14.13
CA ALA A 527 -11.94 -4.99 14.20
C ALA A 527 -11.28 -5.12 12.82
N GLN A 528 -9.95 -5.10 12.77
CA GLN A 528 -9.22 -5.13 11.50
C GLN A 528 -9.59 -6.37 10.66
N PRO A 529 -10.22 -6.20 9.48
CA PRO A 529 -10.76 -7.34 8.72
C PRO A 529 -9.73 -7.94 7.75
N HIS A 530 -8.61 -7.26 7.50
CA HIS A 530 -7.62 -7.62 6.47
C HIS A 530 -6.35 -8.30 7.02
N ASP A 531 -5.54 -8.83 6.11
CA ASP A 531 -4.23 -9.41 6.42
C ASP A 531 -3.27 -8.30 6.86
N PRO A 532 -2.55 -8.47 7.99
CA PRO A 532 -1.67 -7.44 8.53
C PRO A 532 -0.45 -7.19 7.63
N ILE A 533 0.15 -6.01 7.76
CA ILE A 533 1.46 -5.71 7.19
C ILE A 533 2.53 -6.41 8.04
N GLY A 534 3.49 -7.06 7.40
CA GLY A 534 4.54 -7.81 8.07
C GLY A 534 5.89 -7.69 7.39
N ILE A 535 6.95 -8.04 8.12
CA ILE A 535 8.28 -8.26 7.54
C ILE A 535 8.26 -9.67 6.90
N ILE A 536 8.34 -9.70 5.58
CA ILE A 536 8.17 -10.90 4.76
C ILE A 536 9.49 -11.62 4.56
N ASP A 537 10.56 -10.86 4.33
CA ASP A 537 11.87 -11.40 4.01
C ASP A 537 12.97 -10.43 4.49
N THR A 538 14.19 -10.97 4.65
CA THR A 538 15.39 -10.20 4.95
C THR A 538 16.39 -10.33 3.81
N VAL A 539 16.59 -9.22 3.11
CA VAL A 539 17.45 -9.11 1.94
C VAL A 539 18.87 -8.76 2.37
N ARG A 540 19.83 -9.59 1.97
CA ARG A 540 21.26 -9.24 2.05
C ARG A 540 21.65 -8.46 0.79
N PRO A 541 22.48 -7.42 0.91
CA PRO A 541 22.89 -6.65 -0.25
C PRO A 541 23.82 -7.47 -1.15
N ASP A 542 23.68 -7.27 -2.46
CA ASP A 542 24.50 -7.90 -3.49
C ASP A 542 25.88 -7.24 -3.58
N ALA A 543 25.95 -5.92 -3.32
CA ALA A 543 27.19 -5.17 -3.38
C ALA A 543 27.22 -4.01 -2.38
N ILE A 544 28.44 -3.70 -1.90
CA ILE A 544 28.75 -2.50 -1.12
C ILE A 544 29.98 -1.84 -1.73
N SER A 545 29.86 -0.60 -2.19
CA SER A 545 30.95 0.23 -2.70
C SER A 545 31.12 1.51 -1.87
N GLU A 546 32.23 2.23 -2.08
CA GLU A 546 32.52 3.51 -1.43
C GLU A 546 32.74 4.57 -2.52
N PRO A 547 31.67 5.17 -3.09
CA PRO A 547 31.81 6.16 -4.16
C PRO A 547 32.55 7.42 -3.71
N ARG A 548 32.50 7.76 -2.42
CA ARG A 548 33.20 8.89 -1.81
C ARG A 548 33.75 8.44 -0.45
N PRO A 549 34.90 8.95 0.01
CA PRO A 549 35.46 8.58 1.32
C PRO A 549 34.43 8.72 2.45
N GLY A 550 34.15 7.63 3.15
CA GLY A 550 33.18 7.59 4.26
C GLY A 550 31.70 7.58 3.86
N VAL A 551 31.39 7.48 2.57
CA VAL A 551 30.02 7.33 2.04
C VAL A 551 29.93 5.99 1.33
N TYR A 552 29.09 5.08 1.84
CA TYR A 552 28.96 3.74 1.31
C TYR A 552 27.65 3.60 0.52
N LEU A 553 27.73 3.06 -0.69
CA LEU A 553 26.57 2.70 -1.49
C LEU A 553 26.32 1.20 -1.36
N VAL A 554 25.13 0.85 -0.89
CA VAL A 554 24.64 -0.52 -0.72
C VAL A 554 23.60 -0.80 -1.80
N ASP A 555 23.86 -1.77 -2.68
CA ASP A 555 22.90 -2.27 -3.66
C ASP A 555 22.23 -3.54 -3.12
N MET A 556 20.91 -3.48 -2.90
CA MET A 556 20.10 -4.63 -2.45
C MET A 556 19.94 -5.71 -3.54
N GLY A 557 20.43 -5.45 -4.76
CA GLY A 557 20.29 -6.32 -5.93
C GLY A 557 18.91 -6.27 -6.58
N ARG A 558 17.94 -5.66 -5.89
CA ARG A 558 16.52 -5.79 -6.21
C ARG A 558 15.72 -4.60 -5.68
N THR A 559 14.77 -4.10 -6.45
CA THR A 559 13.81 -3.07 -6.04
C THR A 559 12.81 -3.67 -5.06
N MET A 560 12.61 -3.03 -3.91
CA MET A 560 11.79 -3.53 -2.81
C MET A 560 11.13 -2.40 -2.02
N ALA A 561 10.04 -2.72 -1.31
CA ALA A 561 9.44 -1.85 -0.32
C ALA A 561 9.74 -2.32 1.11
N GLY A 562 10.05 -1.39 2.01
CA GLY A 562 10.30 -1.65 3.42
C GLY A 562 11.36 -0.72 4.00
N TRP A 563 12.38 -1.24 4.68
CA TRP A 563 13.44 -0.42 5.30
C TRP A 563 14.74 -1.19 5.45
N THR A 564 15.75 -0.57 6.06
CA THR A 564 16.99 -1.24 6.42
C THR A 564 17.09 -1.51 7.93
N ARG A 565 17.59 -2.69 8.30
CA ARG A 565 18.13 -2.96 9.63
C ARG A 565 19.61 -2.66 9.62
N LEU A 566 20.01 -1.75 10.48
CA LEU A 566 21.36 -1.28 10.66
C LEU A 566 22.01 -1.95 11.88
N THR A 567 23.25 -2.38 11.74
CA THR A 567 24.14 -2.74 12.85
C THR A 567 25.31 -1.76 12.86
N VAL A 568 25.48 -1.03 13.97
CA VAL A 568 26.53 -0.03 14.16
C VAL A 568 27.55 -0.55 15.17
N ARG A 569 28.83 -0.44 14.85
CA ARG A 569 29.94 -0.81 15.75
C ARG A 569 30.98 0.29 15.82
N GLY A 570 31.47 0.59 17.02
CA GLY A 570 32.55 1.55 17.22
C GLY A 570 32.20 3.02 16.89
N ALA A 571 30.92 3.37 16.77
CA ALA A 571 30.51 4.75 16.58
C ALA A 571 30.53 5.50 17.91
N ALA A 572 31.07 6.72 17.91
CA ALA A 572 31.07 7.56 19.11
C ALA A 572 29.63 7.87 19.57
N GLU A 573 29.44 8.08 20.88
CA GLU A 573 28.17 8.57 21.40
C GLU A 573 27.77 9.88 20.71
N GLY A 574 26.54 9.97 20.23
CA GLY A 574 26.04 11.13 19.49
C GLY A 574 26.41 11.15 18.00
N ALA A 575 27.19 10.19 17.49
CA ALA A 575 27.44 10.07 16.05
C ALA A 575 26.13 9.78 15.30
N VAL A 576 25.90 10.48 14.19
CA VAL A 576 24.71 10.33 13.35
C VAL A 576 25.05 9.47 12.13
N ILE A 577 24.38 8.33 12.00
CA ILE A 577 24.43 7.47 10.83
C ILE A 577 23.19 7.78 9.99
N ARG A 578 23.38 8.18 8.73
CA ARG A 578 22.28 8.51 7.80
C ARG A 578 22.17 7.47 6.70
N LEU A 579 20.94 7.05 6.39
CA LEU A 579 20.59 6.06 5.38
C LEU A 579 19.62 6.70 4.37
N VAL A 580 20.11 7.04 3.19
CA VAL A 580 19.31 7.64 2.10
C VAL A 580 18.90 6.54 1.13
N HIS A 581 17.60 6.34 0.94
CA HIS A 581 17.05 5.25 0.14
C HIS A 581 16.54 5.74 -1.22
N GLY A 582 16.68 4.94 -2.26
CA GLY A 582 16.11 5.25 -3.57
C GLY A 582 16.15 4.09 -4.57
N GLU A 583 15.30 4.18 -5.58
CA GLU A 583 15.20 3.19 -6.67
C GLU A 583 16.29 3.39 -7.75
N LYS A 584 16.90 4.58 -7.78
CA LYS A 584 17.82 5.02 -8.83
C LYS A 584 19.06 5.67 -8.24
N LEU A 585 20.12 5.67 -9.04
CA LEU A 585 21.31 6.49 -8.82
C LEU A 585 21.28 7.70 -9.76
N LYS A 586 21.91 8.79 -9.33
CA LYS A 586 22.23 9.95 -10.18
C LYS A 586 23.51 9.68 -10.98
N ASP A 587 23.82 10.58 -11.90
CA ASP A 587 25.02 10.51 -12.73
C ASP A 587 26.34 10.50 -11.92
N ASP A 588 26.34 11.10 -10.73
CA ASP A 588 27.49 11.12 -9.80
C ASP A 588 27.59 9.85 -8.92
N GLY A 589 26.69 8.89 -9.09
CA GLY A 589 26.63 7.65 -8.33
C GLY A 589 25.96 7.76 -6.96
N SER A 590 25.48 8.94 -6.55
CA SER A 590 24.68 9.10 -5.33
C SER A 590 23.23 8.62 -5.53
N VAL A 591 22.55 8.30 -4.43
CA VAL A 591 21.14 7.88 -4.47
C VAL A 591 20.23 9.05 -4.83
N HIS A 592 19.27 8.80 -5.74
CA HIS A 592 18.24 9.78 -6.11
C HIS A 592 17.07 9.71 -5.12
N ALA A 593 17.04 10.64 -4.18
CA ALA A 593 16.04 10.76 -3.11
C ALA A 593 15.45 12.17 -3.04
N GLU A 594 15.21 12.78 -4.21
CA GLU A 594 14.53 14.07 -4.35
C GLU A 594 13.15 13.94 -4.99
N THR A 595 12.24 14.84 -4.64
CA THR A 595 10.91 14.94 -5.22
C THR A 595 10.36 16.36 -5.10
N GLY A 596 9.54 16.78 -6.08
CA GLY A 596 8.78 18.03 -5.99
C GLY A 596 7.52 17.94 -5.12
N HIS A 597 7.12 16.72 -4.70
CA HIS A 597 5.86 16.48 -3.99
C HIS A 597 5.96 16.60 -2.46
N VAL A 598 7.17 16.41 -1.92
CA VAL A 598 7.46 16.44 -0.48
C VAL A 598 8.66 17.34 -0.28
N PRO A 599 8.47 18.60 0.18
CA PRO A 599 9.58 19.51 0.42
C PRO A 599 10.47 19.02 1.57
N GLY A 600 11.79 19.19 1.42
CA GLY A 600 12.77 18.89 2.47
C GLY A 600 13.29 17.45 2.43
N ARG A 601 13.39 16.82 3.61
CA ARG A 601 13.93 15.46 3.77
C ARG A 601 12.99 14.43 3.15
N PHE A 602 13.52 13.47 2.40
CA PHE A 602 12.77 12.42 1.74
C PHE A 602 13.53 11.08 1.78
N GLN A 603 12.82 9.98 2.02
CA GLN A 603 13.36 8.59 2.02
C GLN A 603 14.63 8.40 2.87
N THR A 604 14.78 9.18 3.95
CA THR A 604 16.04 9.27 4.72
C THR A 604 15.82 8.93 6.18
N ASP A 605 16.55 7.92 6.64
CA ASP A 605 16.60 7.54 8.04
C ASP A 605 17.88 8.05 8.71
N GLU A 606 17.80 8.42 9.98
CA GLU A 606 18.92 8.89 10.79
C GLU A 606 18.93 8.18 12.15
N TYR A 607 20.07 7.58 12.48
CA TYR A 607 20.30 6.91 13.76
C TYR A 607 21.41 7.62 14.54
N VAL A 608 21.12 8.04 15.77
CA VAL A 608 22.10 8.64 16.67
C VAL A 608 22.60 7.59 17.66
N SER A 609 23.89 7.28 17.60
CA SER A 609 24.56 6.26 18.40
C SER A 609 24.54 6.59 19.90
N ALA A 610 24.34 5.56 20.73
CA ALA A 610 24.52 5.65 22.18
C ALA A 610 25.96 5.35 22.64
N GLY A 611 26.88 5.09 21.70
CA GLY A 611 28.29 4.83 21.99
C GLY A 611 28.58 3.43 22.52
N ARG A 612 27.68 2.46 22.33
CA ARG A 612 27.87 1.05 22.74
C ARG A 612 28.72 0.29 21.72
N ASP A 613 29.30 -0.83 22.15
CA ASP A 613 30.17 -1.66 21.31
C ASP A 613 29.48 -2.13 20.02
N GLU A 614 28.21 -2.55 20.15
CA GLU A 614 27.34 -2.93 19.04
C GLU A 614 25.92 -2.43 19.32
N GLU A 615 25.32 -1.79 18.32
CA GLU A 615 23.96 -1.29 18.34
C GLU A 615 23.20 -1.78 17.12
N VAL A 616 21.95 -2.21 17.33
CA VAL A 616 21.07 -2.70 16.26
C VAL A 616 19.84 -1.83 16.25
N TRP A 617 19.48 -1.35 15.06
CA TRP A 617 18.32 -0.51 14.87
C TRP A 617 17.62 -0.80 13.55
N GLU A 618 16.29 -0.70 13.56
CA GLU A 618 15.46 -0.62 12.37
C GLU A 618 14.30 0.34 12.68
N PRO A 619 13.80 1.12 11.68
CA PRO A 619 12.68 2.04 11.87
C PRO A 619 11.37 1.29 12.18
N SER A 620 10.44 1.95 12.88
CA SER A 620 9.19 1.34 13.36
C SER A 620 7.92 1.85 12.67
N PHE A 621 7.95 3.07 12.14
CA PHE A 621 6.75 3.84 11.76
C PHE A 621 6.81 4.42 10.34
N SER A 622 7.77 3.98 9.53
CA SER A 622 7.98 4.41 8.15
C SER A 622 8.45 3.26 7.27
N TYR A 623 8.24 3.40 5.96
CA TYR A 623 8.80 2.51 4.95
C TYR A 623 9.28 3.32 3.73
N LYS A 624 10.02 2.67 2.84
CA LYS A 624 10.74 3.22 1.69
C LYS A 624 10.55 2.33 0.48
N GLY A 625 10.61 2.91 -0.71
CA GLY A 625 10.71 2.18 -1.99
C GLY A 625 12.13 2.35 -2.50
N PHE A 626 12.90 1.26 -2.60
CA PHE A 626 14.33 1.36 -2.88
C PHE A 626 14.96 0.10 -3.43
N ARG A 627 16.10 0.30 -4.10
CA ARG A 627 17.10 -0.74 -4.37
C ARG A 627 18.44 -0.35 -3.75
N TYR A 628 18.75 0.94 -3.77
CA TYR A 628 20.02 1.48 -3.32
C TYR A 628 19.86 2.19 -1.98
N VAL A 629 20.88 2.07 -1.13
CA VAL A 629 20.97 2.78 0.15
C VAL A 629 22.34 3.43 0.24
N GLU A 630 22.36 4.76 0.36
CA GLU A 630 23.58 5.53 0.63
C GLU A 630 23.72 5.73 2.14
N VAL A 631 24.85 5.27 2.69
CA VAL A 631 25.12 5.24 4.12
C VAL A 631 26.24 6.21 4.46
N HIS A 632 25.97 7.10 5.41
CA HIS A 632 26.90 8.13 5.87
C HIS A 632 27.18 7.97 7.37
N GLY A 633 28.35 8.43 7.82
CA GLY A 633 28.65 8.57 9.25
C GLY A 633 29.04 7.27 9.97
N LEU A 634 29.20 6.16 9.24
CA LEU A 634 29.76 4.94 9.80
C LEU A 634 31.28 5.09 10.06
N PRO A 635 31.80 4.56 11.18
CA PRO A 635 33.22 4.67 11.53
C PRO A 635 34.13 3.79 10.66
N ALA A 636 33.57 2.77 9.99
CA ALA A 636 34.26 1.86 9.11
C ALA A 636 33.31 1.35 8.01
N ARG A 637 33.88 0.71 6.99
CA ARG A 637 33.10 0.09 5.92
C ARG A 637 32.16 -0.99 6.47
N PRO A 638 30.85 -0.93 6.19
CA PRO A 638 29.91 -1.95 6.64
C PRO A 638 30.14 -3.27 5.92
N GLU A 639 29.92 -4.38 6.64
CA GLU A 639 29.78 -5.70 6.03
C GLU A 639 28.35 -5.89 5.50
N PRO A 640 28.11 -6.84 4.56
CA PRO A 640 26.75 -7.15 4.10
C PRO A 640 25.76 -7.53 5.21
N GLY A 641 26.24 -7.97 6.37
CA GLY A 641 25.39 -8.26 7.54
C GLY A 641 24.95 -7.02 8.33
N ASP A 642 25.58 -5.87 8.09
CA ASP A 642 25.38 -4.65 8.87
C ASP A 642 24.27 -3.77 8.33
N VAL A 643 23.95 -3.89 7.04
CA VAL A 643 22.85 -3.17 6.38
C VAL A 643 22.00 -4.20 5.65
N LEU A 644 20.91 -4.64 6.28
CA LEU A 644 20.00 -5.65 5.73
C LEU A 644 18.69 -5.00 5.30
N GLY A 645 18.23 -5.26 4.08
CA GLY A 645 16.89 -4.86 3.66
C GLY A 645 15.81 -5.70 4.36
N ARG A 646 14.76 -5.06 4.85
CA ARG A 646 13.53 -5.70 5.34
C ARG A 646 12.46 -5.53 4.27
N LEU A 647 12.03 -6.62 3.65
CA LEU A 647 10.91 -6.59 2.70
C LEU A 647 9.62 -6.57 3.50
N VAL A 648 8.78 -5.57 3.26
CA VAL A 648 7.58 -5.31 4.05
C VAL A 648 6.40 -5.07 3.13
N HIS A 649 5.31 -5.80 3.36
CA HIS A 649 4.01 -5.61 2.74
C HIS A 649 2.93 -6.40 3.49
N SER A 650 1.67 -6.26 3.06
CA SER A 650 0.52 -7.03 3.56
C SER A 650 0.72 -8.51 3.29
N ARG A 651 0.49 -9.37 4.28
CA ARG A 651 0.73 -10.83 4.21
C ARG A 651 -0.34 -11.56 3.40
N VAL A 652 -0.43 -11.28 2.11
CA VAL A 652 -1.31 -11.98 1.17
C VAL A 652 -0.69 -13.30 0.73
N ASP A 653 -1.52 -14.34 0.64
CA ASP A 653 -1.10 -15.66 0.12
C ASP A 653 -0.79 -15.58 -1.37
N GLU A 654 0.27 -16.22 -1.85
CA GLU A 654 0.38 -16.55 -3.28
C GLU A 654 -0.62 -17.66 -3.62
N VAL A 655 -1.48 -17.41 -4.61
CA VAL A 655 -2.52 -18.37 -5.03
C VAL A 655 -2.43 -18.77 -6.48
N GLY A 656 -1.66 -18.05 -7.31
CA GLY A 656 -1.50 -18.34 -8.72
C GLY A 656 -0.04 -18.54 -9.15
N SER A 657 0.19 -19.34 -10.20
CA SER A 657 1.52 -19.62 -10.76
C SER A 657 1.53 -19.46 -12.28
N PHE A 658 2.63 -19.01 -12.89
CA PHE A 658 2.79 -18.98 -14.35
C PHE A 658 4.19 -19.47 -14.76
N SER A 659 4.27 -20.18 -15.89
CA SER A 659 5.55 -20.53 -16.55
C SER A 659 5.31 -20.87 -18.02
N CYS A 660 6.30 -20.61 -18.87
CA CYS A 660 6.19 -20.88 -20.30
C CYS A 660 7.58 -21.04 -20.96
N SER A 661 7.60 -21.39 -22.24
CA SER A 661 8.84 -21.56 -23.00
C SER A 661 9.58 -20.26 -23.33
N GLU A 662 8.97 -19.09 -23.12
CA GLU A 662 9.57 -17.77 -23.37
C GLU A 662 10.04 -17.15 -22.03
N PRO A 663 11.36 -17.19 -21.72
CA PRO A 663 11.88 -16.71 -20.43
C PRO A 663 11.57 -15.24 -20.15
N PHE A 664 11.42 -14.42 -21.19
CA PHE A 664 11.06 -13.01 -21.02
C PHE A 664 9.64 -12.83 -20.48
N TYR A 665 8.70 -13.70 -20.83
CA TYR A 665 7.34 -13.67 -20.26
C TYR A 665 7.33 -14.07 -18.80
N GLU A 666 8.17 -15.02 -18.39
CA GLU A 666 8.33 -15.31 -16.96
C GLU A 666 8.96 -14.14 -16.19
N TRP A 667 9.84 -13.36 -16.83
CA TRP A 667 10.32 -12.12 -16.23
C TRP A 667 9.19 -11.10 -16.04
N LEU A 668 8.31 -10.90 -17.04
CA LEU A 668 7.16 -10.00 -16.93
C LEU A 668 6.25 -10.36 -15.75
N ASP A 669 5.92 -11.65 -15.59
CA ASP A 669 5.15 -12.15 -14.46
C ASP A 669 5.83 -11.85 -13.11
N ARG A 670 7.12 -12.17 -12.99
CA ARG A 670 7.89 -11.92 -11.75
C ARG A 670 8.01 -10.44 -11.42
N ALA A 671 8.28 -9.59 -12.41
CA ALA A 671 8.39 -8.14 -12.23
C ALA A 671 7.06 -7.54 -11.76
N MET A 672 5.94 -7.94 -12.38
CA MET A 672 4.62 -7.46 -11.99
C MET A 672 4.23 -7.93 -10.58
N ARG A 673 4.46 -9.20 -10.24
CA ARG A 673 4.19 -9.74 -8.90
C ARG A 673 4.94 -8.97 -7.82
N ARG A 674 6.23 -8.71 -8.05
CA ARG A 674 7.06 -7.92 -7.15
C ARG A 674 6.50 -6.51 -6.98
N THR A 675 6.18 -5.84 -8.08
CA THR A 675 5.64 -4.47 -8.03
C THR A 675 4.30 -4.40 -7.30
N VAL A 676 3.42 -5.38 -7.51
CA VAL A 676 2.16 -5.46 -6.76
C VAL A 676 2.46 -5.60 -5.27
N LEU A 677 3.28 -6.58 -4.85
CA LEU A 677 3.57 -6.83 -3.44
C LEU A 677 4.23 -5.62 -2.76
N ASN A 678 5.18 -4.96 -3.42
CA ASN A 678 5.81 -3.74 -2.91
C ASN A 678 4.80 -2.61 -2.65
N ASN A 679 3.62 -2.65 -3.28
CA ASN A 679 2.56 -1.66 -3.18
C ASN A 679 1.34 -2.09 -2.33
N LEU A 680 1.45 -3.14 -1.50
CA LEU A 680 0.37 -3.55 -0.60
C LEU A 680 0.68 -3.17 0.86
N HIS A 681 0.35 -1.96 1.29
CA HIS A 681 0.58 -1.48 2.67
C HIS A 681 -0.74 -1.13 3.37
N GLY A 682 -1.62 -2.12 3.53
CA GLY A 682 -2.98 -1.93 4.08
C GLY A 682 -3.98 -1.24 3.12
N ILE A 683 -3.47 -0.68 2.02
CA ILE A 683 -4.17 -0.13 0.85
C ILE A 683 -3.35 -0.41 -0.41
N PRO A 684 -3.96 -0.48 -1.62
CA PRO A 684 -3.24 -0.70 -2.87
C PRO A 684 -2.57 0.60 -3.33
N THR A 685 -1.34 0.85 -2.90
CA THR A 685 -0.61 2.09 -3.26
C THR A 685 -0.21 2.10 -4.73
N ASP A 686 0.10 3.26 -5.29
CA ASP A 686 0.59 3.42 -6.66
C ASP A 686 2.10 3.15 -6.79
N THR A 687 2.89 3.76 -5.90
CA THR A 687 4.35 3.53 -5.72
C THR A 687 4.69 3.49 -4.22
N PRO A 688 5.67 2.67 -3.79
CA PRO A 688 6.15 2.67 -2.41
C PRO A 688 7.12 3.83 -2.11
N MET A 689 7.53 4.60 -3.12
CA MET A 689 8.52 5.66 -2.98
C MET A 689 7.86 7.05 -2.86
N PHE A 690 7.20 7.54 -3.90
CA PHE A 690 6.80 8.93 -4.03
C PHE A 690 5.50 9.26 -3.30
N GLU A 691 4.40 8.59 -3.64
CA GLU A 691 3.06 9.03 -3.26
C GLU A 691 2.42 8.18 -2.17
N LYS A 692 2.56 6.85 -2.27
CA LYS A 692 2.06 5.89 -1.27
C LYS A 692 0.54 5.99 -1.07
N ASN A 693 -0.16 6.33 -2.15
CA ASN A 693 -1.59 6.67 -2.12
C ASN A 693 -2.39 5.57 -2.81
N GLY A 694 -3.59 5.30 -2.30
CA GLY A 694 -4.52 4.34 -2.93
C GLY A 694 -5.17 4.93 -4.18
N TRP A 695 -4.39 5.12 -5.25
CA TRP A 695 -4.91 5.64 -6.50
C TRP A 695 -5.89 4.66 -7.14
N THR A 696 -7.09 5.17 -7.41
CA THR A 696 -8.25 4.37 -7.79
C THR A 696 -8.10 3.73 -9.18
N GLY A 697 -7.59 4.49 -10.16
CA GLY A 697 -7.35 3.98 -11.52
C GLY A 697 -6.26 2.92 -11.57
N ASP A 698 -5.19 3.11 -10.81
CA ASP A 698 -4.13 2.13 -10.64
C ASP A 698 -4.70 0.82 -10.12
N ALA A 699 -5.34 0.84 -8.95
CA ALA A 699 -5.94 -0.33 -8.33
C ALA A 699 -6.93 -1.02 -9.28
N GLN A 700 -7.70 -0.26 -10.07
CA GLN A 700 -8.58 -0.81 -11.09
C GLN A 700 -7.83 -1.64 -12.15
N LEU A 701 -6.73 -1.12 -12.69
CA LEU A 701 -5.94 -1.80 -13.71
C LEU A 701 -5.15 -2.98 -13.12
N GLY A 702 -4.70 -2.87 -11.87
CA GLY A 702 -3.95 -3.90 -11.18
C GLY A 702 -4.79 -5.07 -10.67
N THR A 703 -6.06 -4.84 -10.31
CA THR A 703 -6.94 -5.84 -9.64
C THR A 703 -7.02 -7.20 -10.36
N PRO A 704 -7.13 -7.30 -11.70
CA PRO A 704 -7.13 -8.61 -12.37
C PRO A 704 -5.87 -9.42 -12.12
N VAL A 705 -4.70 -8.77 -12.08
CA VAL A 705 -3.42 -9.44 -11.79
C VAL A 705 -3.32 -9.74 -10.31
N MET A 706 -3.68 -8.79 -9.43
CA MET A 706 -3.65 -8.96 -7.98
C MET A 706 -4.49 -10.17 -7.55
N THR A 707 -5.73 -10.27 -8.03
CA THR A 707 -6.68 -11.34 -7.67
C THR A 707 -6.38 -12.69 -8.31
N TYR A 708 -5.56 -12.72 -9.38
CA TYR A 708 -5.06 -13.96 -9.96
C TYR A 708 -3.83 -14.48 -9.21
N ALA A 709 -2.88 -13.58 -8.91
CA ALA A 709 -1.60 -13.94 -8.30
C ALA A 709 -1.71 -14.18 -6.79
N PHE A 710 -2.55 -13.41 -6.09
CA PHE A 710 -2.59 -13.36 -4.62
C PHE A 710 -4.00 -13.51 -4.03
N GLY A 711 -4.08 -13.94 -2.77
CA GLY A 711 -5.30 -14.03 -1.98
C GLY A 711 -5.77 -12.65 -1.52
N MET A 712 -6.47 -11.92 -2.39
CA MET A 712 -6.78 -10.50 -2.21
C MET A 712 -8.14 -10.20 -1.57
N GLN A 713 -8.97 -11.20 -1.27
CA GLN A 713 -10.36 -10.95 -0.85
C GLN A 713 -10.46 -10.03 0.38
N ARG A 714 -9.70 -10.34 1.45
CA ARG A 714 -9.81 -9.60 2.72
C ARG A 714 -9.26 -8.18 2.58
N PHE A 715 -8.16 -8.05 1.85
CA PHE A 715 -7.53 -6.77 1.52
C PHE A 715 -8.48 -5.86 0.71
N LEU A 716 -9.03 -6.36 -0.40
CA LEU A 716 -9.93 -5.57 -1.25
C LEU A 716 -11.28 -5.31 -0.58
N SER A 717 -11.78 -6.22 0.26
CA SER A 717 -13.01 -5.97 1.04
C SER A 717 -12.85 -4.82 2.02
N LYS A 718 -11.68 -4.72 2.67
CA LYS A 718 -11.37 -3.57 3.52
C LYS A 718 -11.32 -2.29 2.69
N TRP A 719 -10.65 -2.31 1.54
CA TRP A 719 -10.53 -1.12 0.69
C TRP A 719 -11.85 -0.69 0.02
N LEU A 720 -12.78 -1.62 -0.21
CA LEU A 720 -14.17 -1.27 -0.56
C LEU A 720 -14.87 -0.48 0.55
N GLY A 721 -14.57 -0.78 1.82
CA GLY A 721 -14.97 0.04 2.97
C GLY A 721 -14.40 1.46 2.86
N ASP A 722 -13.09 1.57 2.63
CA ASP A 722 -12.43 2.88 2.45
C ASP A 722 -13.04 3.70 1.29
N LEU A 723 -13.41 3.05 0.19
CA LEU A 723 -14.12 3.67 -0.95
C LEU A 723 -15.49 4.20 -0.55
N ALA A 724 -16.23 3.46 0.28
CA ALA A 724 -17.53 3.88 0.79
C ALA A 724 -17.39 5.07 1.75
N ASP A 725 -16.42 5.00 2.66
CA ASP A 725 -16.10 6.04 3.66
C ASP A 725 -15.66 7.34 2.98
N SER A 726 -14.90 7.25 1.88
CA SER A 726 -14.45 8.42 1.11
C SER A 726 -15.51 9.00 0.16
N GLN A 727 -16.73 8.46 0.11
CA GLN A 727 -17.77 8.97 -0.79
C GLN A 727 -18.49 10.18 -0.18
N THR A 728 -18.60 11.28 -0.93
CA THR A 728 -19.39 12.43 -0.46
C THR A 728 -20.89 12.11 -0.39
N GLY A 729 -21.65 12.92 0.35
CA GLY A 729 -23.11 12.79 0.42
C GLY A 729 -23.82 12.87 -0.94
N GLU A 730 -23.24 13.56 -1.93
CA GLU A 730 -23.77 13.63 -3.30
C GLU A 730 -23.45 12.39 -4.15
N GLY A 731 -22.48 11.57 -3.73
CA GLY A 731 -22.05 10.37 -4.45
C GLY A 731 -20.68 10.46 -5.11
N GLN A 732 -20.02 11.61 -5.07
CA GLN A 732 -18.70 11.80 -5.66
C GLN A 732 -17.64 10.95 -4.94
N LEU A 733 -16.71 10.38 -5.72
CA LEU A 733 -15.52 9.71 -5.21
C LEU A 733 -14.24 10.50 -5.56
N PRO A 734 -13.23 10.49 -4.69
CA PRO A 734 -11.92 11.04 -4.98
C PRO A 734 -11.07 10.05 -5.79
N VAL A 735 -10.04 10.55 -6.48
CA VAL A 735 -9.10 9.69 -7.23
C VAL A 735 -8.08 8.96 -6.34
N ILE A 736 -7.93 9.36 -5.08
CA ILE A 736 -7.12 8.69 -4.04
C ILE A 736 -8.03 8.25 -2.90
N VAL A 737 -7.91 7.00 -2.46
CA VAL A 737 -8.73 6.41 -1.38
C VAL A 737 -7.87 5.59 -0.40
N PRO A 738 -7.94 5.82 0.92
CA PRO A 738 -8.71 6.87 1.64
C PRO A 738 -8.36 8.29 1.19
N SER A 739 -9.18 9.30 1.50
CA SER A 739 -8.90 10.71 1.19
C SER A 739 -9.05 11.63 2.40
N GLY A 740 -8.07 12.53 2.60
CA GLY A 740 -8.16 13.63 3.58
C GLY A 740 -8.80 14.90 3.03
N GLY A 741 -9.63 14.79 1.97
CA GLY A 741 -10.26 15.92 1.28
C GLY A 741 -9.61 16.30 -0.07
N TRP A 742 -8.52 15.62 -0.46
CA TRP A 742 -7.88 15.81 -1.77
C TRP A 742 -8.44 14.85 -2.83
N GLY A 743 -8.31 15.19 -4.12
CA GLY A 743 -8.64 14.29 -5.23
C GLY A 743 -10.12 14.28 -5.65
N TYR A 744 -10.97 15.10 -5.04
CA TYR A 744 -12.34 15.35 -5.50
C TYR A 744 -12.38 16.37 -6.66
N GLY A 745 -11.56 17.42 -6.58
CA GLY A 745 -11.43 18.46 -7.62
C GLY A 745 -10.13 18.32 -8.42
N ASP A 746 -8.99 18.34 -7.74
CA ASP A 746 -7.69 18.13 -8.40
C ASP A 746 -7.64 16.74 -9.03
N LEU A 747 -7.33 16.70 -10.34
CA LEU A 747 -7.34 15.48 -11.15
C LEU A 747 -8.69 14.71 -11.13
N GLY A 748 -9.75 15.37 -10.66
CA GLY A 748 -11.12 14.89 -10.64
C GLY A 748 -12.07 15.83 -11.39
N PRO A 749 -13.24 15.34 -11.81
CA PRO A 749 -13.64 13.94 -11.77
C PRO A 749 -12.97 13.15 -12.90
N SER A 750 -12.73 11.86 -12.67
CA SER A 750 -12.07 10.96 -13.62
C SER A 750 -12.71 9.57 -13.54
N PRO A 751 -13.82 9.30 -14.26
CA PRO A 751 -14.59 8.05 -14.16
C PRO A 751 -13.75 6.81 -14.38
N GLU A 752 -12.80 6.86 -15.29
CA GLU A 752 -11.90 5.76 -15.58
C GLU A 752 -10.89 5.48 -14.45
N TRP A 753 -10.81 6.36 -13.44
CA TRP A 753 -10.19 6.09 -12.14
C TRP A 753 -11.22 5.62 -11.12
N THR A 754 -12.30 6.37 -10.92
CA THR A 754 -13.24 6.16 -9.81
C THR A 754 -14.27 5.04 -10.03
N THR A 755 -14.44 4.57 -11.28
CA THR A 755 -15.22 3.35 -11.59
C THR A 755 -14.54 2.07 -11.07
N VAL A 756 -13.39 2.19 -10.40
CA VAL A 756 -12.81 1.13 -9.59
C VAL A 756 -13.81 0.58 -8.57
N TYR A 757 -14.71 1.41 -8.03
CA TYR A 757 -15.65 0.97 -6.99
C TYR A 757 -16.61 -0.12 -7.51
N PRO A 758 -17.42 0.13 -8.56
CA PRO A 758 -18.23 -0.93 -9.16
C PRO A 758 -17.39 -2.06 -9.78
N PHE A 759 -16.18 -1.76 -10.26
CA PHE A 759 -15.30 -2.78 -10.82
C PHE A 759 -14.83 -3.79 -9.77
N VAL A 760 -14.30 -3.36 -8.63
CA VAL A 760 -13.81 -4.26 -7.56
C VAL A 760 -14.96 -5.04 -6.94
N VAL A 761 -16.15 -4.44 -6.78
CA VAL A 761 -17.35 -5.18 -6.34
C VAL A 761 -17.68 -6.33 -7.30
N ARG A 762 -17.66 -6.08 -8.62
CA ARG A 762 -17.85 -7.12 -9.64
C ARG A 762 -16.75 -8.17 -9.60
N GLU A 763 -15.49 -7.76 -9.45
CA GLU A 763 -14.34 -8.69 -9.39
C GLU A 763 -14.40 -9.60 -8.15
N LEU A 764 -14.85 -9.09 -6.99
CA LEU A 764 -15.03 -9.93 -5.81
C LEU A 764 -16.11 -11.00 -6.00
N TYR A 765 -17.20 -10.67 -6.70
CA TYR A 765 -18.18 -11.68 -7.10
C TYR A 765 -17.60 -12.68 -8.11
N ARG A 766 -16.92 -12.19 -9.14
CA ARG A 766 -16.36 -12.98 -10.24
C ARG A 766 -15.32 -14.00 -9.74
N VAL A 767 -14.34 -13.53 -8.98
CA VAL A 767 -13.17 -14.31 -8.53
C VAL A 767 -13.44 -15.09 -7.24
N TYR A 768 -14.22 -14.54 -6.30
CA TYR A 768 -14.43 -15.14 -4.98
C TYR A 768 -15.87 -15.60 -4.71
N GLY A 769 -16.83 -15.27 -5.58
CA GLY A 769 -18.24 -15.57 -5.33
C GLY A 769 -18.82 -14.73 -4.19
N ASP A 770 -18.25 -13.55 -3.95
CA ASP A 770 -18.62 -12.69 -2.83
C ASP A 770 -19.90 -11.90 -3.10
N GLU A 771 -21.04 -12.53 -2.87
CA GLU A 771 -22.34 -11.87 -2.94
C GLU A 771 -22.55 -10.83 -1.82
N ARG A 772 -21.80 -10.91 -0.72
CA ARG A 772 -21.96 -9.97 0.41
C ARG A 772 -21.38 -8.61 0.07
N ALA A 773 -20.20 -8.57 -0.56
CA ALA A 773 -19.60 -7.32 -1.04
C ALA A 773 -20.58 -6.54 -1.94
N ALA A 774 -21.26 -7.22 -2.86
CA ALA A 774 -22.26 -6.58 -3.69
C ALA A 774 -23.46 -6.04 -2.91
N ARG A 775 -23.98 -6.78 -1.92
CA ARG A 775 -25.10 -6.33 -1.07
C ARG A 775 -24.73 -5.14 -0.19
N ASP A 776 -23.59 -5.23 0.49
CA ASP A 776 -23.16 -4.23 1.48
C ASP A 776 -22.83 -2.89 0.81
N HIS A 777 -22.31 -2.92 -0.43
CA HIS A 777 -21.90 -1.73 -1.17
C HIS A 777 -22.91 -1.23 -2.21
N TRP A 778 -24.03 -1.94 -2.44
CA TRP A 778 -24.98 -1.64 -3.54
C TRP A 778 -25.42 -0.17 -3.54
N THR A 779 -25.89 0.34 -2.41
CA THR A 779 -26.44 1.70 -2.29
C THR A 779 -25.38 2.78 -2.54
N ALA A 780 -24.18 2.63 -2.00
CA ALA A 780 -23.10 3.59 -2.19
C ALA A 780 -22.59 3.58 -3.64
N LEU A 781 -22.46 2.39 -4.23
CA LEU A 781 -22.08 2.19 -5.62
C LEU A 781 -23.08 2.83 -6.58
N THR A 782 -24.39 2.58 -6.42
CA THR A 782 -25.41 3.15 -7.31
C THR A 782 -25.50 4.67 -7.16
N ARG A 783 -25.32 5.20 -5.94
CA ARG A 783 -25.24 6.65 -5.70
C ARG A 783 -24.08 7.29 -6.48
N TYR A 784 -22.92 6.63 -6.55
CA TYR A 784 -21.78 7.11 -7.35
C TYR A 784 -22.09 7.10 -8.85
N LEU A 785 -22.65 6.01 -9.37
CA LEU A 785 -23.00 5.92 -10.79
C LEU A 785 -24.10 6.92 -11.18
N ASP A 786 -25.06 7.18 -10.28
CA ASP A 786 -26.10 8.17 -10.49
C ASP A 786 -25.53 9.60 -10.49
N TRP A 787 -24.56 9.87 -9.62
CA TRP A 787 -23.81 11.14 -9.62
C TRP A 787 -23.04 11.35 -10.93
N GLU A 788 -22.36 10.32 -11.44
CA GLU A 788 -21.68 10.33 -12.74
C GLU A 788 -22.65 10.60 -13.91
N LEU A 789 -23.82 9.96 -13.90
CA LEU A 789 -24.86 10.19 -14.91
C LEU A 789 -25.45 11.60 -14.86
N ALA A 790 -25.58 12.20 -13.68
CA ALA A 790 -26.14 13.54 -13.50
C ALA A 790 -25.26 14.66 -14.07
N ARG A 791 -23.97 14.39 -14.32
CA ARG A 791 -22.97 15.39 -14.77
C ARG A 791 -22.49 15.19 -16.22
N LEU A 792 -23.15 14.33 -17.00
CA LEU A 792 -22.83 14.14 -18.41
C LEU A 792 -22.91 15.47 -19.17
N ARG A 793 -22.02 15.65 -20.15
CA ARG A 793 -22.01 16.79 -21.08
C ARG A 793 -22.23 16.27 -22.49
N ASP A 794 -23.27 16.74 -23.15
CA ASP A 794 -23.69 16.26 -24.48
C ASP A 794 -23.86 14.73 -24.53
N GLY A 795 -24.36 14.14 -23.44
CA GLY A 795 -24.53 12.68 -23.32
C GLY A 795 -23.23 11.91 -23.10
N LEU A 796 -22.10 12.57 -22.80
CA LEU A 796 -20.79 11.95 -22.59
C LEU A 796 -20.23 12.29 -21.20
N ALA A 797 -19.50 11.36 -20.60
CA ALA A 797 -18.77 11.63 -19.36
C ALA A 797 -17.50 12.43 -19.66
N VAL A 798 -16.95 13.13 -18.67
CA VAL A 798 -15.70 13.91 -18.78
C VAL A 798 -14.69 13.51 -17.70
N THR A 799 -13.41 13.57 -18.05
CA THR A 799 -12.27 13.29 -17.18
C THR A 799 -11.24 14.43 -17.10
N ALA A 800 -10.42 14.43 -16.05
CA ALA A 800 -9.20 15.21 -15.96
C ALA A 800 -7.92 14.41 -16.35
N LEU A 801 -7.93 13.07 -16.30
CA LEU A 801 -6.70 12.26 -16.37
C LEU A 801 -6.50 11.50 -17.70
N GLY A 802 -7.53 10.85 -18.27
CA GLY A 802 -7.46 10.23 -19.61
C GLY A 802 -6.65 8.93 -19.69
N ASP A 803 -6.08 8.58 -20.82
CA ASP A 803 -5.05 7.53 -20.94
C ASP A 803 -3.65 7.97 -20.45
N TYR A 804 -3.52 8.19 -19.14
CA TYR A 804 -2.34 8.78 -18.48
C TYR A 804 -1.00 8.13 -18.89
N LEU A 805 0.03 8.96 -19.11
CA LEU A 805 1.42 8.57 -19.42
C LEU A 805 1.60 7.74 -20.71
N ALA A 806 0.85 8.08 -21.76
CA ALA A 806 1.16 7.59 -23.09
C ALA A 806 2.57 8.02 -23.57
N PRO A 807 3.29 7.18 -24.36
CA PRO A 807 4.59 7.53 -24.92
C PRO A 807 4.60 8.91 -25.59
N GLY A 808 5.56 9.75 -25.21
CA GLY A 808 5.69 11.13 -25.70
C GLY A 808 4.99 12.20 -24.86
N TYR A 809 4.28 11.82 -23.79
CA TYR A 809 3.58 12.74 -22.89
C TYR A 809 4.01 12.52 -21.43
N GLY A 810 4.25 13.61 -20.69
CA GLY A 810 4.68 13.58 -19.28
C GLY A 810 3.53 13.65 -18.27
N GLY A 811 2.35 13.13 -18.61
CA GLY A 811 1.17 13.17 -17.74
C GLY A 811 -0.13 12.90 -18.52
N ASN A 812 -1.10 13.80 -18.38
CA ASN A 812 -2.39 13.70 -19.07
C ASN A 812 -2.21 13.67 -20.59
N PRO A 813 -2.96 12.84 -21.30
CA PRO A 813 -2.68 12.57 -22.69
C PRO A 813 -3.45 13.55 -23.61
N PRO A 814 -3.19 13.51 -24.92
CA PRO A 814 -3.71 14.52 -25.84
C PRO A 814 -5.15 14.25 -26.30
N GLU A 815 -5.74 13.08 -25.99
CA GLU A 815 -7.11 12.72 -26.39
C GLU A 815 -8.17 13.66 -25.78
N ASP A 816 -9.35 13.68 -26.43
CA ASP A 816 -10.55 14.33 -25.91
C ASP A 816 -10.90 13.76 -24.53
N THR A 817 -11.17 14.65 -23.56
CA THR A 817 -11.46 14.30 -22.16
C THR A 817 -12.76 13.51 -21.98
N ARG A 818 -13.55 13.33 -23.04
CA ARG A 818 -14.79 12.56 -22.99
C ARG A 818 -14.63 11.09 -23.41
N LEU A 819 -13.56 10.74 -24.11
CA LEU A 819 -13.42 9.43 -24.73
C LEU A 819 -13.30 8.31 -23.68
N THR A 820 -12.22 8.30 -22.90
CA THR A 820 -11.96 7.24 -21.92
C THR A 820 -12.98 7.27 -20.79
N ALA A 821 -13.34 8.46 -20.32
CA ALA A 821 -14.37 8.67 -19.31
C ALA A 821 -15.69 7.96 -19.66
N THR A 822 -16.19 8.20 -20.88
CA THR A 822 -17.47 7.62 -21.34
C THR A 822 -17.38 6.11 -21.48
N ALA A 823 -16.28 5.60 -22.04
CA ALA A 823 -16.10 4.16 -22.24
C ALA A 823 -16.03 3.40 -20.91
N TYR A 824 -15.35 3.94 -19.91
CA TYR A 824 -15.27 3.32 -18.58
C TYR A 824 -16.58 3.42 -17.79
N LEU A 825 -17.30 4.54 -17.90
CA LEU A 825 -18.65 4.66 -17.32
C LEU A 825 -19.62 3.67 -17.99
N TYR A 826 -19.58 3.53 -19.32
CA TYR A 826 -20.35 2.52 -20.05
C TYR A 826 -20.11 1.10 -19.49
N ARG A 827 -18.84 0.72 -19.33
CA ARG A 827 -18.46 -0.59 -18.76
C ARG A 827 -18.99 -0.75 -17.33
N ALA A 828 -18.84 0.28 -16.49
CA ALA A 828 -19.27 0.24 -15.10
C ALA A 828 -20.79 0.06 -14.97
N LEU A 829 -21.58 0.79 -15.77
CA LEU A 829 -23.03 0.66 -15.82
C LEU A 829 -23.47 -0.74 -16.28
N LEU A 830 -22.85 -1.25 -17.35
CA LEU A 830 -23.17 -2.58 -17.88
C LEU A 830 -22.85 -3.68 -16.86
N HIS A 831 -21.64 -3.69 -16.29
CA HIS A 831 -21.24 -4.70 -15.31
C HIS A 831 -22.08 -4.63 -14.03
N THR A 832 -22.49 -3.42 -13.60
CA THR A 832 -23.37 -3.25 -12.44
C THR A 832 -24.76 -3.79 -12.74
N ALA A 833 -25.31 -3.55 -13.93
CA ALA A 833 -26.60 -4.10 -14.35
C ALA A 833 -26.55 -5.64 -14.40
N GLU A 834 -25.50 -6.22 -15.00
CA GLU A 834 -25.29 -7.67 -15.05
C GLU A 834 -25.18 -8.28 -13.64
N LEU A 835 -24.42 -7.65 -12.74
CA LEU A 835 -24.34 -8.08 -11.35
C LEU A 835 -25.69 -7.99 -10.64
N GLY A 836 -26.47 -6.93 -10.90
CA GLY A 836 -27.81 -6.74 -10.35
C GLY A 836 -28.79 -7.82 -10.80
N GLU A 837 -28.65 -8.32 -12.02
CA GLU A 837 -29.48 -9.40 -12.57
C GLU A 837 -29.14 -10.77 -11.99
N GLU A 838 -27.86 -11.00 -11.69
CA GLU A 838 -27.39 -12.24 -11.07
C GLU A 838 -27.81 -12.37 -9.59
N LEU A 839 -28.05 -11.24 -8.90
CA LEU A 839 -28.27 -11.21 -7.45
C LEU A 839 -29.74 -10.94 -7.09
N THR A 840 -30.43 -11.96 -6.55
CA THR A 840 -31.87 -11.90 -6.22
C THR A 840 -32.20 -11.20 -4.90
N ALA A 841 -31.20 -10.70 -4.16
CA ALA A 841 -31.35 -10.20 -2.78
C ALA A 841 -30.64 -8.85 -2.54
N LEU A 842 -30.65 -7.99 -3.57
CA LEU A 842 -30.17 -6.62 -3.46
C LEU A 842 -31.26 -5.69 -2.89
N PRO A 843 -30.89 -4.52 -2.32
CA PRO A 843 -31.85 -3.51 -1.88
C PRO A 843 -32.88 -3.14 -2.97
N ALA A 844 -34.10 -2.78 -2.55
CA ALA A 844 -35.36 -2.83 -3.32
C ALA A 844 -35.52 -1.96 -4.59
N ASP A 845 -34.45 -1.38 -5.13
CA ASP A 845 -34.51 -0.61 -6.38
C ASP A 845 -34.46 -1.54 -7.60
N ASN A 846 -35.59 -2.21 -7.86
CA ASN A 846 -35.73 -3.27 -8.87
C ASN A 846 -35.53 -2.77 -10.33
N ASP A 847 -35.42 -1.46 -10.57
CA ASP A 847 -35.24 -0.88 -11.92
C ASP A 847 -33.78 -0.56 -12.27
N VAL A 848 -32.84 -0.65 -11.31
CA VAL A 848 -31.42 -0.29 -11.53
C VAL A 848 -30.81 -1.00 -12.74
N PRO A 849 -30.93 -2.33 -12.92
CA PRO A 849 -30.33 -2.98 -14.08
C PRO A 849 -30.86 -2.49 -15.42
N ALA A 850 -32.18 -2.30 -15.54
CA ALA A 850 -32.81 -1.82 -16.77
C ALA A 850 -32.41 -0.37 -17.07
N ARG A 851 -32.43 0.50 -16.06
CA ARG A 851 -32.01 1.91 -16.15
C ARG A 851 -30.55 2.03 -16.57
N TYR A 852 -29.64 1.26 -15.97
CA TYR A 852 -28.22 1.30 -16.31
C TYR A 852 -27.92 0.70 -17.69
N ARG A 853 -28.65 -0.32 -18.14
CA ARG A 853 -28.55 -0.77 -19.54
C ARG A 853 -29.00 0.29 -20.53
N ALA A 854 -30.10 0.99 -20.25
CA ALA A 854 -30.58 2.08 -21.10
C ALA A 854 -29.58 3.23 -21.16
N ALA A 855 -29.02 3.63 -20.01
CA ALA A 855 -27.98 4.65 -19.93
C ALA A 855 -26.70 4.23 -20.68
N ALA A 856 -26.24 3.00 -20.49
CA ALA A 856 -25.08 2.47 -21.23
C ALA A 856 -25.31 2.47 -22.75
N ALA A 857 -26.50 2.08 -23.22
CA ALA A 857 -26.84 2.14 -24.64
C ALA A 857 -26.76 3.60 -25.18
N ALA A 858 -27.32 4.56 -24.45
CA ALA A 858 -27.26 5.98 -24.80
C ALA A 858 -25.82 6.52 -24.84
N LEU A 859 -24.99 6.17 -23.85
CA LEU A 859 -23.56 6.54 -23.83
C LEU A 859 -22.81 5.97 -25.03
N ARG A 860 -23.05 4.69 -25.38
CA ARG A 860 -22.42 4.05 -26.54
C ARG A 860 -22.80 4.76 -27.84
N ASP A 861 -24.07 5.11 -27.99
CA ASP A 861 -24.56 5.74 -29.22
C ASP A 861 -23.99 7.16 -29.36
N ALA A 862 -24.00 7.97 -28.29
CA ALA A 862 -23.36 9.28 -28.26
C ALA A 862 -21.83 9.20 -28.48
N PHE A 863 -21.16 8.20 -27.90
CA PHE A 863 -19.73 7.96 -28.08
C PHE A 863 -19.38 7.68 -29.54
N ASN A 864 -20.16 6.82 -30.19
CA ASN A 864 -19.95 6.47 -31.59
C ASN A 864 -20.23 7.68 -32.51
N GLU A 865 -21.27 8.46 -32.24
CA GLU A 865 -21.57 9.69 -32.99
C GLU A 865 -20.43 10.72 -32.86
N ALA A 866 -19.86 10.87 -31.67
CA ALA A 866 -18.83 11.86 -31.42
C ALA A 866 -17.46 11.49 -31.99
N PHE A 867 -17.06 10.21 -31.94
CA PHE A 867 -15.67 9.81 -32.13
C PHE A 867 -15.41 8.87 -33.31
N LEU A 868 -16.41 8.11 -33.80
CA LEU A 868 -16.20 7.19 -34.93
C LEU A 868 -16.21 7.96 -36.25
N GLY A 869 -15.05 8.08 -36.90
CA GLY A 869 -14.92 8.79 -38.18
C GLY A 869 -15.46 8.00 -39.38
N PRO A 870 -15.74 8.69 -40.51
CA PRO A 870 -16.15 8.03 -41.76
C PRO A 870 -15.08 7.10 -42.34
N GLU A 871 -13.82 7.26 -41.94
CA GLU A 871 -12.68 6.40 -42.30
C GLU A 871 -12.68 5.08 -41.51
N GLY A 872 -13.66 4.85 -40.65
CA GLY A 872 -13.86 3.57 -39.97
C GLY A 872 -12.95 3.33 -38.77
N HIS A 873 -12.45 4.39 -38.12
CA HIS A 873 -11.70 4.34 -36.87
C HIS A 873 -12.04 5.54 -35.96
N TYR A 874 -11.73 5.42 -34.67
CA TYR A 874 -12.02 6.46 -33.68
C TYR A 874 -10.93 7.53 -33.68
N ARG A 875 -11.35 8.79 -33.64
CA ARG A 875 -10.48 9.97 -33.63
C ARG A 875 -10.98 11.03 -32.66
N THR A 876 -10.09 11.93 -32.25
CA THR A 876 -10.43 13.04 -31.37
C THR A 876 -10.12 14.36 -32.05
N ALA A 877 -10.84 15.43 -31.70
CA ALA A 877 -10.57 16.76 -32.25
C ALA A 877 -9.32 17.41 -31.61
N ARG A 878 -8.93 16.97 -30.41
CA ARG A 878 -7.82 17.53 -29.63
C ARG A 878 -6.47 17.03 -30.10
N ASP A 879 -6.40 15.80 -30.59
CA ASP A 879 -5.24 15.22 -31.26
C ASP A 879 -5.64 14.61 -32.61
N PRO A 880 -5.20 15.19 -33.74
CA PRO A 880 -5.50 14.64 -35.06
C PRO A 880 -4.69 13.37 -35.40
N GLY A 881 -3.68 13.00 -34.60
CA GLY A 881 -2.90 11.79 -34.80
C GLY A 881 -3.66 10.50 -34.46
N TYR A 882 -3.24 9.37 -35.05
CA TYR A 882 -3.80 8.06 -34.69
C TYR A 882 -3.36 7.65 -33.27
N ARG A 883 -4.34 7.27 -32.44
CA ARG A 883 -4.15 6.84 -31.05
C ARG A 883 -4.67 5.41 -30.89
N GLN A 884 -3.79 4.49 -30.49
CA GLN A 884 -4.16 3.08 -30.32
C GLN A 884 -5.22 2.92 -29.22
N THR A 885 -5.12 3.69 -28.14
CA THR A 885 -6.09 3.65 -27.04
C THR A 885 -7.51 4.00 -27.48
N SER A 886 -7.66 5.04 -28.31
CA SER A 886 -8.95 5.49 -28.85
C SER A 886 -9.68 4.39 -29.62
N ASN A 887 -8.95 3.41 -30.15
CA ASN A 887 -9.48 2.31 -30.95
C ASN A 887 -9.55 0.99 -30.16
N ALA A 888 -8.56 0.73 -29.29
CA ALA A 888 -8.48 -0.49 -28.50
C ALA A 888 -9.55 -0.56 -27.39
N ILE A 889 -9.82 0.55 -26.69
CA ILE A 889 -10.84 0.59 -25.61
C ILE A 889 -12.25 0.26 -26.12
N PRO A 890 -12.79 0.92 -27.15
CA PRO A 890 -14.15 0.60 -27.60
C PRO A 890 -14.26 -0.81 -28.19
N LEU A 891 -13.18 -1.36 -28.77
CA LEU A 891 -13.12 -2.79 -29.13
C LEU A 891 -13.22 -3.68 -27.89
N ALA A 892 -12.42 -3.38 -26.85
CA ALA A 892 -12.38 -4.15 -25.61
C ALA A 892 -13.72 -4.18 -24.87
N PHE A 893 -14.45 -3.06 -24.87
CA PHE A 893 -15.75 -2.93 -24.18
C PHE A 893 -16.94 -3.23 -25.10
N GLY A 894 -16.71 -3.66 -26.34
CA GLY A 894 -17.77 -4.05 -27.27
C GLY A 894 -18.64 -2.87 -27.76
N MET A 895 -18.12 -1.65 -27.72
CA MET A 895 -18.83 -0.42 -28.12
C MET A 895 -18.85 -0.22 -29.64
N VAL A 896 -17.92 -0.85 -30.37
CA VAL A 896 -17.80 -0.68 -31.83
C VAL A 896 -18.99 -1.31 -32.56
N PRO A 897 -19.70 -0.53 -33.40
CA PRO A 897 -20.79 -1.04 -34.23
C PRO A 897 -20.32 -2.22 -35.10
N PRO A 898 -21.13 -3.29 -35.27
CA PRO A 898 -20.72 -4.48 -36.01
C PRO A 898 -20.10 -4.21 -37.39
N GLY A 899 -20.63 -3.21 -38.14
CA GLY A 899 -20.14 -2.84 -39.47
C GLY A 899 -18.77 -2.14 -39.50
N ALA A 900 -18.28 -1.61 -38.38
CA ALA A 900 -17.01 -0.90 -38.29
C ALA A 900 -15.90 -1.71 -37.59
N ARG A 901 -16.21 -2.88 -37.02
CA ARG A 901 -15.24 -3.67 -36.23
C ARG A 901 -14.00 -4.06 -37.02
N ALA A 902 -14.17 -4.48 -38.26
CA ALA A 902 -13.06 -4.90 -39.12
C ALA A 902 -12.15 -3.70 -39.44
N THR A 903 -12.72 -2.56 -39.84
CA THR A 903 -11.93 -1.36 -40.20
C THR A 903 -11.21 -0.77 -38.99
N VAL A 904 -11.85 -0.74 -37.82
CA VAL A 904 -11.22 -0.26 -36.57
C VAL A 904 -10.03 -1.17 -36.23
N LEU A 905 -10.21 -2.49 -36.28
CA LEU A 905 -9.13 -3.45 -36.03
C LEU A 905 -7.98 -3.32 -37.05
N GLU A 906 -8.29 -3.26 -38.34
CA GLU A 906 -7.30 -3.13 -39.40
C GLU A 906 -6.48 -1.84 -39.23
N SER A 907 -7.13 -0.72 -38.89
CA SER A 907 -6.44 0.54 -38.61
C SER A 907 -5.52 0.45 -37.39
N LEU A 908 -5.95 -0.27 -36.34
CA LEU A 908 -5.17 -0.45 -35.12
C LEU A 908 -3.91 -1.25 -35.40
N VAL A 909 -4.05 -2.34 -36.17
CA VAL A 909 -2.89 -3.13 -36.57
C VAL A 909 -1.97 -2.34 -37.50
N ALA A 910 -2.52 -1.63 -38.49
CA ALA A 910 -1.73 -0.84 -39.42
C ALA A 910 -0.86 0.20 -38.69
N ASP A 911 -1.42 0.92 -37.70
CA ASP A 911 -0.64 1.86 -36.88
C ASP A 911 0.47 1.16 -36.08
N ILE A 912 0.20 -0.01 -35.48
CA ILE A 912 1.23 -0.78 -34.76
C ILE A 912 2.35 -1.20 -35.71
N GLU A 913 2.01 -1.72 -36.89
CA GLU A 913 2.98 -2.17 -37.90
C GLU A 913 3.79 -0.98 -38.46
N GLU A 914 3.15 0.16 -38.75
CA GLU A 914 3.81 1.40 -39.19
C GLU A 914 4.80 1.93 -38.14
N ARG A 915 4.47 1.77 -36.85
CA ARG A 915 5.36 2.10 -35.72
C ARG A 915 6.41 1.03 -35.45
N GLY A 916 6.62 0.06 -36.34
CA GLY A 916 7.62 -0.99 -36.16
C GLY A 916 7.28 -2.01 -35.06
N GLY A 917 5.99 -2.16 -34.75
CA GLY A 917 5.49 -3.05 -33.69
C GLY A 917 5.42 -2.41 -32.31
N HIS A 918 5.52 -1.07 -32.19
CA HIS A 918 5.45 -0.37 -30.92
C HIS A 918 4.03 0.05 -30.53
N LEU A 919 3.77 0.01 -29.22
CA LEU A 919 2.57 0.61 -28.64
C LEU A 919 2.70 2.14 -28.57
N ASN A 920 1.57 2.87 -28.56
CA ASN A 920 1.51 4.29 -28.21
C ASN A 920 0.49 4.59 -27.09
N THR A 921 0.13 3.57 -26.32
CA THR A 921 -0.86 3.60 -25.25
C THR A 921 -0.27 4.04 -23.91
N GLY A 922 -1.05 4.81 -23.15
CA GLY A 922 -0.86 5.03 -21.72
C GLY A 922 -1.42 3.89 -20.87
N ALA A 923 -1.72 4.15 -19.61
CA ALA A 923 -2.12 3.13 -18.64
C ALA A 923 -3.38 2.35 -19.07
N LEU A 924 -4.41 3.05 -19.58
CA LEU A 924 -5.70 2.45 -19.91
C LEU A 924 -5.63 1.62 -21.19
N GLY A 925 -5.02 2.16 -22.25
CA GLY A 925 -4.88 1.44 -23.52
C GLY A 925 -4.00 0.20 -23.39
N THR A 926 -2.91 0.30 -22.62
CA THR A 926 -1.99 -0.82 -22.37
C THR A 926 -2.72 -2.01 -21.74
N SER A 927 -3.69 -1.74 -20.86
CA SER A 927 -4.48 -2.78 -20.17
C SER A 927 -5.35 -3.65 -21.07
N VAL A 928 -5.68 -3.18 -22.28
CA VAL A 928 -6.58 -3.88 -23.19
C VAL A 928 -5.92 -4.32 -24.50
N LEU A 929 -4.86 -3.64 -24.95
CA LEU A 929 -4.30 -3.75 -26.30
C LEU A 929 -4.01 -5.21 -26.72
N LEU A 930 -3.20 -5.92 -25.94
CA LEU A 930 -2.79 -7.30 -26.28
C LEU A 930 -3.97 -8.28 -26.30
N ARG A 931 -4.91 -8.10 -25.37
CA ARG A 931 -6.11 -8.94 -25.26
C ARG A 931 -7.07 -8.69 -26.43
N VAL A 932 -7.24 -7.44 -26.85
CA VAL A 932 -8.01 -7.07 -28.04
C VAL A 932 -7.40 -7.70 -29.29
N LEU A 933 -6.10 -7.54 -29.51
CA LEU A 933 -5.42 -8.14 -30.66
C LEU A 933 -5.64 -9.67 -30.71
N CYS A 934 -5.52 -10.37 -29.58
CA CYS A 934 -5.75 -11.82 -29.51
C CYS A 934 -7.22 -12.21 -29.72
N ALA A 935 -8.16 -11.47 -29.12
CA ALA A 935 -9.60 -11.69 -29.32
C ALA A 935 -10.01 -11.60 -30.80
N HIS A 936 -9.24 -10.84 -31.58
CA HIS A 936 -9.43 -10.61 -33.01
C HIS A 936 -8.44 -11.38 -33.91
N GLY A 937 -7.78 -12.42 -33.39
CA GLY A 937 -6.95 -13.33 -34.19
C GLY A 937 -5.57 -12.78 -34.59
N ARG A 938 -5.14 -11.66 -34.01
CA ARG A 938 -3.82 -11.03 -34.25
C ARG A 938 -2.84 -11.26 -33.10
N ALA A 939 -2.73 -12.51 -32.67
CA ALA A 939 -1.76 -12.93 -31.65
C ALA A 939 -0.30 -12.72 -32.08
N ASP A 940 -0.03 -12.72 -33.39
CA ASP A 940 1.24 -12.33 -34.01
C ASP A 940 1.64 -10.89 -33.65
N VAL A 941 0.70 -9.95 -33.77
CA VAL A 941 0.93 -8.54 -33.43
C VAL A 941 1.06 -8.37 -31.93
N ALA A 942 0.20 -9.04 -31.15
CA ALA A 942 0.29 -8.99 -29.69
C ALA A 942 1.67 -9.48 -29.19
N HIS A 943 2.15 -10.62 -29.71
CA HIS A 943 3.49 -11.12 -29.41
C HIS A 943 4.58 -10.13 -29.82
N THR A 944 4.45 -9.53 -31.00
CA THR A 944 5.38 -8.50 -31.50
C THR A 944 5.48 -7.34 -30.52
N VAL A 945 4.35 -6.73 -30.14
CA VAL A 945 4.29 -5.61 -29.18
C VAL A 945 4.87 -6.02 -27.83
N ALA A 946 4.44 -7.15 -27.27
CA ALA A 946 4.88 -7.62 -25.96
C ALA A 946 6.40 -7.84 -25.89
N THR A 947 7.04 -8.25 -26.99
CA THR A 947 8.46 -8.61 -27.04
C THR A 947 9.38 -7.53 -27.62
N ARG A 948 8.86 -6.35 -27.98
CA ARG A 948 9.69 -5.25 -28.51
C ARG A 948 10.76 -4.84 -27.49
N ARG A 949 12.01 -4.79 -27.95
CA ARG A 949 13.21 -4.46 -27.16
C ARG A 949 13.64 -2.99 -27.25
N THR A 950 13.08 -2.23 -28.19
CA THR A 950 13.32 -0.80 -28.38
C THR A 950 12.25 0.06 -27.69
N TYR A 951 12.52 1.36 -27.50
CA TYR A 951 11.54 2.28 -26.91
C TYR A 951 10.35 2.53 -27.86
N PRO A 952 9.11 2.60 -27.35
CA PRO A 952 8.64 2.22 -26.00
C PRO A 952 8.29 0.72 -25.92
N GLY A 953 8.46 0.10 -24.74
CA GLY A 953 7.98 -1.27 -24.48
C GLY A 953 8.64 -1.95 -23.27
N TRP A 954 8.07 -3.05 -22.80
CA TRP A 954 8.61 -3.77 -21.64
C TRP A 954 9.98 -4.41 -21.90
N GLY A 955 10.25 -4.84 -23.14
CA GLY A 955 11.57 -5.39 -23.49
C GLY A 955 12.67 -4.33 -23.40
N TYR A 956 12.33 -3.07 -23.69
CA TYR A 956 13.23 -1.94 -23.48
C TYR A 956 13.58 -1.75 -22.00
N TRP A 957 12.59 -1.83 -21.09
CA TRP A 957 12.84 -1.79 -19.64
C TRP A 957 13.74 -2.93 -19.17
N HIS A 958 13.44 -4.16 -19.59
CA HIS A 958 14.23 -5.34 -19.23
C HIS A 958 15.68 -5.22 -19.66
N ASP A 959 15.94 -4.79 -20.90
CA ASP A 959 17.29 -4.65 -21.42
C ASP A 959 18.07 -3.52 -20.73
N HIS A 960 17.38 -2.63 -20.01
CA HIS A 960 17.95 -1.56 -19.18
C HIS A 960 17.86 -1.84 -17.67
N GLY A 961 17.72 -3.12 -17.29
CA GLY A 961 17.91 -3.58 -15.91
C GLY A 961 16.69 -3.42 -14.99
N ALA A 962 15.49 -3.25 -15.55
CA ALA A 962 14.26 -3.30 -14.76
C ALA A 962 14.07 -4.68 -14.11
N ASP A 963 13.68 -4.69 -12.84
CA ASP A 963 13.29 -5.89 -12.08
C ASP A 963 11.88 -5.80 -11.48
N THR A 964 11.19 -4.70 -11.79
CA THR A 964 9.84 -4.26 -11.42
C THR A 964 9.20 -3.56 -12.63
N MET A 965 7.91 -3.27 -12.56
CA MET A 965 7.22 -2.45 -13.55
C MET A 965 7.43 -0.96 -13.25
N TRP A 966 7.56 -0.13 -14.28
CA TRP A 966 7.84 1.30 -14.14
C TRP A 966 6.61 2.15 -14.41
N GLU A 967 6.64 3.38 -13.91
CA GLU A 967 5.56 4.36 -14.08
C GLU A 967 5.50 4.95 -15.49
N MET A 968 6.65 5.22 -16.09
CA MET A 968 6.77 5.83 -17.42
C MET A 968 7.61 4.95 -18.35
N TRP A 969 7.32 5.01 -19.65
CA TRP A 969 8.07 4.29 -20.67
C TRP A 969 9.55 4.71 -20.80
N PRO A 970 9.93 5.99 -20.70
CA PRO A 970 11.34 6.43 -20.71
C PRO A 970 12.19 5.91 -19.53
N LEU A 971 13.51 5.86 -19.68
CA LEU A 971 14.43 5.34 -18.66
C LEU A 971 14.56 6.22 -17.40
N ASP A 972 14.25 7.50 -17.55
CA ASP A 972 14.16 8.49 -16.48
C ASP A 972 12.81 8.45 -15.74
N SER A 973 12.00 7.39 -15.98
CA SER A 973 10.76 7.10 -15.24
C SER A 973 10.87 7.48 -13.77
N ARG A 974 9.90 8.28 -13.29
CA ARG A 974 9.91 8.87 -11.94
C ARG A 974 9.93 7.77 -10.90
N SER A 975 8.89 6.94 -10.85
CA SER A 975 8.87 5.66 -10.14
C SER A 975 9.34 4.51 -11.04
N ARG A 976 10.17 3.62 -10.48
CA ARG A 976 10.54 2.32 -11.04
C ARG A 976 9.79 1.17 -10.36
N ASP A 977 8.73 1.46 -9.62
CA ASP A 977 7.92 0.43 -8.97
C ASP A 977 6.43 0.81 -8.96
N HIS A 978 5.78 0.64 -10.11
CA HIS A 978 4.41 1.08 -10.38
C HIS A 978 3.69 0.12 -11.35
N TYR A 979 2.51 -0.40 -10.98
CA TYR A 979 1.96 -1.61 -11.64
C TYR A 979 1.01 -1.37 -12.82
N PHE A 980 0.48 -0.16 -13.04
CA PHE A 980 -0.59 0.07 -14.03
C PHE A 980 -0.24 -0.26 -15.50
N GLN A 981 1.06 -0.27 -15.86
CA GLN A 981 1.59 -0.62 -17.17
C GLN A 981 2.02 -2.09 -17.23
N GLY A 982 2.01 -2.80 -16.11
CA GLY A 982 2.34 -4.23 -16.00
C GLY A 982 1.19 -5.18 -16.34
N THR A 983 0.09 -4.66 -16.89
CA THR A 983 -1.13 -5.41 -17.25
C THR A 983 -0.91 -6.49 -18.32
N VAL A 984 0.24 -6.51 -19.00
CA VAL A 984 0.71 -7.66 -19.81
C VAL A 984 0.69 -8.97 -19.02
N ALA A 985 0.89 -8.96 -17.70
CA ALA A 985 0.78 -10.16 -16.87
C ALA A 985 -0.61 -10.81 -16.95
N GLN A 986 -1.69 -10.01 -17.04
CA GLN A 986 -3.04 -10.56 -17.24
C GLN A 986 -3.13 -11.32 -18.56
N TRP A 987 -2.56 -10.78 -19.64
CA TRP A 987 -2.52 -11.42 -20.96
C TRP A 987 -1.74 -12.74 -20.93
N LEU A 988 -0.67 -12.84 -20.13
CA LEU A 988 0.07 -14.09 -19.93
C LEU A 988 -0.83 -15.19 -19.36
N TYR A 989 -1.62 -14.87 -18.33
CA TYR A 989 -2.52 -15.85 -17.71
C TYR A 989 -3.69 -16.21 -18.62
N GLU A 990 -4.35 -15.20 -19.19
CA GLU A 990 -5.64 -15.34 -19.87
C GLU A 990 -5.53 -15.73 -21.34
N ASN A 991 -4.42 -15.43 -22.01
CA ASN A 991 -4.26 -15.65 -23.45
C ASN A 991 -3.09 -16.59 -23.78
N VAL A 992 -1.92 -16.42 -23.14
CA VAL A 992 -0.76 -17.29 -23.39
C VAL A 992 -1.01 -18.66 -22.76
N ALA A 993 -1.22 -18.72 -21.44
CA ALA A 993 -1.59 -19.97 -20.79
C ALA A 993 -3.07 -20.32 -21.04
N GLY A 994 -3.94 -19.31 -21.06
CA GLY A 994 -5.32 -19.43 -21.51
C GLY A 994 -6.37 -19.59 -20.41
N LEU A 995 -6.04 -19.41 -19.13
CA LEU A 995 -7.00 -19.60 -18.03
C LEU A 995 -7.74 -18.28 -17.74
N ARG A 996 -9.05 -18.23 -18.00
CA ARG A 996 -9.86 -17.01 -17.83
C ARG A 996 -10.94 -17.20 -16.77
N PRO A 997 -11.01 -16.35 -15.74
CA PRO A 997 -12.10 -16.42 -14.76
C PRO A 997 -13.45 -16.24 -15.44
N GLY A 998 -14.40 -17.13 -15.13
CA GLY A 998 -15.82 -16.89 -15.32
C GLY A 998 -16.41 -16.28 -14.05
N ASP A 999 -17.64 -16.62 -13.72
CA ASP A 999 -18.39 -15.95 -12.64
C ASP A 999 -18.55 -16.78 -11.36
N ALA A 1000 -19.00 -16.09 -10.30
CA ALA A 1000 -19.39 -16.66 -9.01
C ALA A 1000 -18.29 -17.52 -8.35
N GLY A 1001 -17.08 -17.00 -8.34
CA GLY A 1001 -15.92 -17.63 -7.70
C GLY A 1001 -15.47 -18.87 -8.44
N TYR A 1002 -15.19 -18.75 -9.74
CA TYR A 1002 -14.83 -19.87 -10.62
C TYR A 1002 -15.87 -21.00 -10.64
N ARG A 1003 -17.15 -20.69 -10.42
CA ARG A 1003 -18.24 -21.66 -10.68
C ARG A 1003 -18.21 -22.06 -12.16
N THR A 1004 -17.96 -21.08 -13.00
CA THR A 1004 -17.59 -21.27 -14.41
C THR A 1004 -16.24 -20.62 -14.66
N PHE A 1005 -15.51 -21.14 -15.65
CA PHE A 1005 -14.34 -20.48 -16.22
C PHE A 1005 -14.11 -20.97 -17.66
N SER A 1006 -13.19 -20.34 -18.39
CA SER A 1006 -12.82 -20.81 -19.73
C SER A 1006 -11.33 -21.05 -19.85
N VAL A 1007 -10.98 -21.99 -20.73
CA VAL A 1007 -9.61 -22.30 -21.12
C VAL A 1007 -9.46 -22.03 -22.61
N ARG A 1008 -8.70 -21.00 -22.98
CA ARG A 1008 -8.49 -20.57 -24.37
C ARG A 1008 -7.08 -20.03 -24.57
N PRO A 1009 -6.10 -20.89 -24.93
CA PRO A 1009 -4.75 -20.48 -25.27
C PRO A 1009 -4.71 -19.93 -26.70
N ASP A 1010 -5.09 -18.66 -26.88
CA ASP A 1010 -5.15 -17.97 -28.17
C ASP A 1010 -3.95 -17.04 -28.45
N ALA A 1011 -2.99 -16.92 -27.53
CA ALA A 1011 -1.71 -16.24 -27.73
C ALA A 1011 -0.52 -17.21 -27.71
N ARG A 1012 -0.52 -18.17 -28.64
CA ARG A 1012 0.52 -19.20 -28.74
C ARG A 1012 1.73 -18.80 -29.58
N THR A 1013 1.67 -17.67 -30.29
CA THR A 1013 2.77 -17.20 -31.13
C THR A 1013 4.04 -16.98 -30.31
N GLY A 1014 5.16 -17.56 -30.76
CA GLY A 1014 6.46 -17.48 -30.09
C GLY A 1014 6.58 -18.31 -28.80
N VAL A 1015 5.61 -19.19 -28.51
CA VAL A 1015 5.58 -20.02 -27.30
C VAL A 1015 5.27 -21.48 -27.68
N ASP A 1016 6.11 -22.41 -27.24
CA ASP A 1016 5.97 -23.85 -27.49
C ASP A 1016 5.16 -24.56 -26.40
N TRP A 1017 5.21 -24.04 -25.17
CA TRP A 1017 4.42 -24.53 -24.05
C TRP A 1017 4.15 -23.42 -23.04
N ALA A 1018 2.99 -23.49 -22.37
CA ALA A 1018 2.69 -22.65 -21.23
C ALA A 1018 1.83 -23.41 -20.21
N ARG A 1019 1.96 -23.06 -18.94
CA ARG A 1019 1.11 -23.58 -17.86
C ARG A 1019 0.84 -22.52 -16.81
N THR A 1020 -0.36 -22.57 -16.26
CA THR A 1020 -0.75 -21.73 -15.13
C THR A 1020 -1.75 -22.45 -14.25
N SER A 1021 -1.77 -22.09 -12.98
CA SER A 1021 -2.71 -22.63 -11.99
C SER A 1021 -3.12 -21.53 -11.02
N ILE A 1022 -4.31 -21.64 -10.46
CA ILE A 1022 -4.83 -20.77 -9.40
C ILE A 1022 -5.62 -21.58 -8.37
N ARG A 1023 -5.34 -21.37 -7.08
CA ARG A 1023 -6.13 -21.87 -5.95
C ARG A 1023 -7.34 -20.95 -5.74
N THR A 1024 -8.46 -21.30 -6.37
CA THR A 1024 -9.73 -20.58 -6.25
C THR A 1024 -10.42 -20.88 -4.91
N VAL A 1025 -11.52 -20.20 -4.62
CA VAL A 1025 -12.41 -20.53 -3.47
C VAL A 1025 -13.05 -21.92 -3.55
N ARG A 1026 -12.91 -22.63 -4.68
CA ARG A 1026 -13.42 -23.99 -4.92
C ARG A 1026 -12.30 -25.04 -4.97
N GLY A 1027 -11.04 -24.61 -4.92
CA GLY A 1027 -9.85 -25.43 -5.12
C GLY A 1027 -9.08 -25.05 -6.39
N GLU A 1028 -8.12 -25.89 -6.78
CA GLU A 1028 -7.23 -25.57 -7.90
C GLU A 1028 -7.91 -25.69 -9.27
N ALA A 1029 -7.86 -24.60 -10.05
CA ALA A 1029 -8.08 -24.59 -11.49
C ALA A 1029 -6.73 -24.44 -12.19
N ALA A 1030 -6.46 -25.26 -13.21
CA ALA A 1030 -5.17 -25.25 -13.89
C ALA A 1030 -5.29 -25.58 -15.38
N VAL A 1031 -4.36 -25.04 -16.16
CA VAL A 1031 -4.15 -25.36 -17.58
C VAL A 1031 -2.67 -25.56 -17.85
N ALA A 1032 -2.36 -26.54 -18.70
CA ALA A 1032 -1.04 -26.72 -19.29
C ALA A 1032 -1.19 -27.15 -20.74
N TRP A 1033 -0.43 -26.55 -21.65
CA TRP A 1033 -0.38 -26.99 -23.04
C TRP A 1033 1.05 -27.03 -23.59
N SER A 1034 1.27 -27.89 -24.59
CA SER A 1034 2.53 -28.01 -25.31
C SER A 1034 2.30 -28.37 -26.77
N ALA A 1035 2.96 -27.67 -27.69
CA ALA A 1035 2.94 -27.95 -29.12
C ALA A 1035 4.21 -28.72 -29.53
N VAL A 1036 4.06 -29.91 -30.13
CA VAL A 1036 5.17 -30.73 -30.64
C VAL A 1036 4.74 -31.39 -31.96
N GLY A 1037 5.52 -31.19 -33.02
CA GLY A 1037 5.33 -31.89 -34.30
C GLY A 1037 3.97 -31.68 -34.97
N GLY A 1038 3.40 -30.46 -34.90
CA GLY A 1038 2.08 -30.12 -35.48
C GLY A 1038 0.89 -30.61 -34.64
N SER A 1039 1.13 -31.11 -33.43
CA SER A 1039 0.08 -31.47 -32.48
C SER A 1039 0.21 -30.67 -31.19
N LEU A 1040 -0.92 -30.26 -30.62
CA LEU A 1040 -1.01 -29.57 -29.34
C LEU A 1040 -1.72 -30.46 -28.32
N ARG A 1041 -1.03 -30.73 -27.20
CA ARG A 1041 -1.60 -31.39 -26.03
C ARG A 1041 -2.06 -30.32 -25.04
N LEU A 1042 -3.31 -30.42 -24.56
CA LEU A 1042 -3.91 -29.49 -23.61
C LEU A 1042 -4.46 -30.25 -22.41
N THR A 1043 -3.95 -29.96 -21.21
CA THR A 1043 -4.43 -30.51 -19.93
C THR A 1043 -5.17 -29.43 -19.15
N VAL A 1044 -6.35 -29.75 -18.65
CA VAL A 1044 -7.20 -28.86 -17.85
C VAL A 1044 -7.61 -29.54 -16.55
N ARG A 1045 -7.42 -28.86 -15.42
CA ARG A 1045 -7.92 -29.27 -14.10
C ARG A 1045 -9.10 -28.40 -13.70
N VAL A 1046 -10.22 -29.02 -13.38
CA VAL A 1046 -11.46 -28.37 -12.94
C VAL A 1046 -11.75 -28.77 -11.50
N PRO A 1047 -11.86 -27.83 -10.54
CA PRO A 1047 -12.17 -28.15 -9.15
C PRO A 1047 -13.63 -28.62 -8.97
N VAL A 1048 -13.94 -29.24 -7.82
CA VAL A 1048 -15.30 -29.73 -7.54
C VAL A 1048 -16.26 -28.54 -7.43
N GLY A 1049 -17.43 -28.66 -8.06
CA GLY A 1049 -18.42 -27.59 -8.07
C GLY A 1049 -18.17 -26.51 -9.13
N SER A 1050 -17.22 -26.74 -10.03
CA SER A 1050 -16.91 -25.89 -11.17
C SER A 1050 -17.14 -26.60 -12.51
N GLU A 1051 -17.30 -25.79 -13.55
CA GLU A 1051 -17.35 -26.19 -14.95
C GLU A 1051 -16.43 -25.31 -15.79
N ALA A 1052 -15.77 -25.90 -16.79
CA ALA A 1052 -14.91 -25.18 -17.73
C ALA A 1052 -15.42 -25.30 -19.17
N GLU A 1053 -15.44 -24.19 -19.90
CA GLU A 1053 -15.51 -24.16 -21.36
C GLU A 1053 -14.08 -24.20 -21.93
N VAL A 1054 -13.71 -25.29 -22.60
CA VAL A 1054 -12.36 -25.55 -23.11
C VAL A 1054 -12.34 -25.36 -24.62
N HIS A 1055 -11.55 -24.40 -25.09
CA HIS A 1055 -11.30 -24.09 -26.49
C HIS A 1055 -10.03 -24.83 -26.90
N VAL A 1056 -10.19 -26.02 -27.47
CA VAL A 1056 -9.07 -26.86 -27.92
C VAL A 1056 -8.58 -26.36 -29.28
N PRO A 1057 -7.33 -25.90 -29.40
CA PRO A 1057 -6.81 -25.43 -30.68
C PRO A 1057 -6.76 -26.51 -31.75
N VAL A 1058 -7.28 -26.23 -32.94
CA VAL A 1058 -7.28 -27.14 -34.10
C VAL A 1058 -7.12 -26.38 -35.42
N ALA A 1059 -6.52 -27.02 -36.40
CA ALA A 1059 -6.51 -26.57 -37.78
C ALA A 1059 -7.93 -26.56 -38.36
N GLU A 1060 -8.17 -25.69 -39.33
CA GLU A 1060 -9.49 -25.55 -39.95
C GLU A 1060 -9.97 -26.88 -40.57
N GLY A 1061 -11.21 -27.26 -40.28
CA GLY A 1061 -11.80 -28.52 -40.75
C GLY A 1061 -11.32 -29.78 -40.01
N VAL A 1062 -10.44 -29.66 -39.01
CA VAL A 1062 -9.95 -30.79 -38.20
C VAL A 1062 -10.63 -30.82 -36.83
N ARG A 1063 -10.94 -32.03 -36.35
CA ARG A 1063 -11.54 -32.26 -35.03
C ARG A 1063 -10.50 -32.52 -33.96
N ALA A 1064 -10.71 -31.98 -32.76
CA ALA A 1064 -9.92 -32.32 -31.59
C ALA A 1064 -10.18 -33.77 -31.13
N SER A 1065 -9.13 -34.44 -30.67
CA SER A 1065 -9.26 -35.65 -29.87
C SER A 1065 -9.59 -35.26 -28.43
N ALA A 1066 -10.77 -35.65 -27.96
CA ALA A 1066 -11.27 -35.38 -26.62
C ALA A 1066 -11.59 -36.71 -25.89
N PRO A 1067 -11.40 -36.78 -24.57
CA PRO A 1067 -11.66 -37.99 -23.82
C PRO A 1067 -13.17 -38.18 -23.61
N GLY A 1068 -13.58 -39.41 -23.29
CA GLY A 1068 -14.97 -39.71 -22.96
C GLY A 1068 -15.48 -38.90 -21.77
N GLY A 1069 -16.76 -38.50 -21.82
CA GLY A 1069 -17.43 -37.69 -20.78
C GLY A 1069 -17.26 -36.17 -20.95
N THR A 1070 -16.72 -35.71 -22.08
CA THR A 1070 -16.74 -34.30 -22.48
C THR A 1070 -17.97 -33.99 -23.31
N ASP A 1071 -18.54 -32.79 -23.14
CA ASP A 1071 -19.67 -32.32 -23.94
C ASP A 1071 -19.15 -31.41 -25.06
N PHE A 1072 -19.20 -31.87 -26.31
CA PHE A 1072 -18.86 -31.01 -27.46
C PHE A 1072 -19.93 -29.93 -27.65
N VAL A 1073 -19.51 -28.67 -27.76
CA VAL A 1073 -20.41 -27.52 -27.89
C VAL A 1073 -20.53 -27.07 -29.34
N ARG A 1074 -19.41 -26.64 -29.96
CA ARG A 1074 -19.35 -26.13 -31.34
C ARG A 1074 -17.90 -26.01 -31.83
N SER A 1075 -17.72 -25.87 -33.14
CA SER A 1075 -16.44 -25.49 -33.75
C SER A 1075 -16.50 -24.02 -34.16
N VAL A 1076 -15.39 -23.30 -33.94
CA VAL A 1076 -15.17 -21.93 -34.41
C VAL A 1076 -13.80 -21.89 -35.13
N PRO A 1077 -13.49 -20.88 -35.95
CA PRO A 1077 -12.19 -20.78 -36.59
C PRO A 1077 -11.04 -20.96 -35.58
N GLY A 1078 -10.22 -21.98 -35.80
CA GLY A 1078 -9.05 -22.32 -34.96
C GLY A 1078 -9.32 -23.13 -33.69
N PHE A 1079 -10.59 -23.43 -33.32
CA PHE A 1079 -10.90 -24.13 -32.07
C PHE A 1079 -12.12 -25.07 -32.14
N ASP A 1080 -12.01 -26.20 -31.44
CA ASP A 1080 -13.13 -27.03 -31.03
C ASP A 1080 -13.47 -26.74 -29.56
N ILE A 1081 -14.74 -26.43 -29.27
CA ILE A 1081 -15.20 -26.02 -27.94
C ILE A 1081 -15.86 -27.21 -27.24
N HIS A 1082 -15.39 -27.52 -26.04
CA HIS A 1082 -15.92 -28.56 -25.16
C HIS A 1082 -16.31 -27.98 -23.81
N ARG A 1083 -17.25 -28.62 -23.12
CA ARG A 1083 -17.62 -28.33 -21.74
C ARG A 1083 -17.28 -29.53 -20.85
N VAL A 1084 -16.70 -29.24 -19.69
CA VAL A 1084 -16.24 -30.27 -18.74
C VAL A 1084 -16.45 -29.84 -17.29
N GLY A 1085 -16.92 -30.77 -16.46
CA GLY A 1085 -17.02 -30.58 -15.00
C GLY A 1085 -15.73 -30.97 -14.27
N HIS A 1086 -15.83 -31.19 -12.95
CA HIS A 1086 -14.73 -31.63 -12.09
C HIS A 1086 -13.83 -32.71 -12.71
N GLY A 1087 -12.52 -32.56 -12.53
CA GLY A 1087 -11.51 -33.56 -12.81
C GLY A 1087 -10.37 -33.04 -13.69
N THR A 1088 -9.49 -33.95 -14.10
CA THR A 1088 -8.40 -33.66 -15.04
C THR A 1088 -8.75 -34.20 -16.43
N TRP A 1089 -8.64 -33.32 -17.42
CA TRP A 1089 -9.03 -33.55 -18.82
C TRP A 1089 -7.84 -33.31 -19.73
N GLU A 1090 -7.59 -34.21 -20.68
CA GLU A 1090 -6.51 -34.10 -21.65
C GLU A 1090 -7.10 -34.14 -23.05
N PHE A 1091 -6.82 -33.10 -23.83
CA PHE A 1091 -7.24 -32.93 -25.21
C PHE A 1091 -6.01 -32.92 -26.13
N THR A 1092 -6.21 -33.31 -27.37
CA THR A 1092 -5.17 -33.21 -28.40
C THR A 1092 -5.75 -32.58 -29.66
N GLY A 1093 -5.13 -31.49 -30.10
CA GLY A 1093 -5.43 -30.82 -31.35
C GLY A 1093 -4.32 -31.04 -32.38
N THR A 1094 -4.66 -30.90 -33.66
CA THR A 1094 -3.68 -30.75 -34.75
C THR A 1094 -3.62 -29.27 -35.07
N VAL A 1095 -2.45 -28.62 -34.98
CA VAL A 1095 -2.31 -27.15 -35.01
C VAL A 1095 -1.35 -26.66 -36.07
#